data_AF-A0A9P5AEA7-F1
#
_entry.id   AF-A0A9P5AEA7-F1
#
_cell.length_a   1.000
_cell.length_b   1.000
_cell.length_c   1.000
_cell.angle_alpha   90.00
_cell.angle_beta   90.00
_cell.angle_gamma   90.00
#
_symmetry.space_group_name_H-M   'P 1'
#
loop_
_entity.id
_entity.type
_entity.pdbx_description
1 polymer ?
#
loop_
_entity_poly.entity_id
_entity_poly.type
_entity_poly.pdbx_seq_one_letter_code
_entity_poly.pdbx_strand_id
1 'polypeptide(L)'
;MDLEWMEFAEGWEWHALNYVNPLPPMVPYPSYCVSRRCGWCRFTIKPGDLITARASGSTETTAFESCDSFTDNNLHATFRRCTSDHESCATIAYHVECSKIASAFGLDKRAFVQVARYSYEPSTQEDERRREWISHQLHQIISDKFANIPPEILFMVNNHLVLHYAIASLSHVSQSSQYTIEPLKDVWATHFKLDGVEYIASLSNTPQQGSRLLWRECEAQEENFLFISEDHLGIRQIVNESGAVSIEEQGNSGWWRTLPIISKTLDFSDDGLKLRTFAAAPLNPTICWQHPMKPAALKSMAYHVTKDTSSSLGLNIEARMVASDFNKPEITGYSACWYKGELVNLHMHKTEETFDFYYELDEMAKKETPKGKSDDVPKQSIPYWTYHPLNSGERVEQVWLRTKKVSEKLDKSEDERQQEPSETTTETALGLVTDQSRTLFLGRSSSNHVEWKCIAKYSTCIPMMVYFSPRLDGISLFAAPPVDGSDENPLPAGLSPQSESEPLAISDVSLDGVKEVAICREQYHKECTSISGLLFRYKDGKQACVGKFRFDKAQEVLSVADLPCFYLGVNIFDDGKRVLEELCLSKPEHEEYLEWHRTPYNNDISQSMPNKVDRHFNESTYANMCSDHSEKPIGQSPKPKDEKLSPLQKHVQFWDRDNDGIIYPWDVYNGFRELGFGLFFSIGSLLIPIFFSYPTRLGHSWLPDPMFRIYVNDIHKAKHGSDTGIFDFDGNFSHERFEQMFQRFDTSGEGGLTADDLWRLWAKDRCAADPAGWTFAFMEWWTTYVLLQEDGLVKKDDLRACYDGSLFWKIKNERTKSDACIDRKSFSMRNFFASI
;
A
#
# COMPACT_ATOMS: atom_id res chain seq x y z
N MET A 1 1.56 -59.79 4.56
CA MET A 1 0.29 -59.56 5.28
C MET A 1 -0.36 -58.46 4.49
N ASP A 2 -0.91 -58.88 3.36
CA ASP A 2 -1.49 -58.05 2.32
C ASP A 2 -2.96 -58.43 2.30
N LEU A 3 -3.85 -57.50 2.66
CA LEU A 3 -5.31 -57.58 2.47
C LEU A 3 -5.99 -56.32 3.04
N GLU A 4 -5.59 -55.12 2.59
CA GLU A 4 -6.39 -53.88 2.79
C GLU A 4 -6.34 -52.95 1.55
N TRP A 5 -6.16 -53.53 0.35
CA TRP A 5 -6.16 -52.78 -0.93
C TRP A 5 -7.26 -53.22 -1.92
N MET A 6 -8.23 -54.05 -1.49
CA MET A 6 -9.26 -54.61 -2.39
C MET A 6 -10.71 -54.22 -2.09
N GLU A 7 -11.01 -53.36 -1.12
CA GLU A 7 -12.40 -52.92 -0.87
C GLU A 7 -12.74 -51.51 -1.39
N PHE A 8 -11.78 -50.79 -1.99
CA PHE A 8 -12.04 -49.48 -2.61
C PHE A 8 -12.26 -49.52 -4.13
N ALA A 9 -12.18 -50.71 -4.75
CA ALA A 9 -12.23 -50.87 -6.21
C ALA A 9 -13.62 -51.19 -6.78
N GLU A 10 -14.58 -51.64 -5.98
CA GLU A 10 -15.90 -52.07 -6.50
C GLU A 10 -16.95 -50.94 -6.63
N GLY A 11 -16.67 -49.74 -6.11
CA GLY A 11 -17.53 -48.56 -6.30
C GLY A 11 -17.29 -47.78 -7.60
N TRP A 12 -16.16 -48.01 -8.28
CA TRP A 12 -15.74 -47.24 -9.46
C TRP A 12 -16.18 -47.84 -10.79
N GLU A 13 -16.49 -49.14 -10.85
CA GLU A 13 -16.90 -49.80 -12.11
C GLU A 13 -18.34 -49.48 -12.53
N TRP A 14 -19.24 -49.12 -11.60
CA TRP A 14 -20.63 -48.80 -11.95
C TRP A 14 -20.80 -47.40 -12.57
N HIS A 15 -19.91 -46.46 -12.26
CA HIS A 15 -19.96 -45.09 -12.81
C HIS A 15 -19.23 -44.95 -14.16
N ALA A 16 -18.31 -45.86 -14.49
CA ALA A 16 -17.51 -45.78 -15.71
C ALA A 16 -18.21 -46.31 -16.98
N LEU A 17 -19.33 -47.02 -16.86
CA LEU A 17 -20.00 -47.69 -17.99
C LEU A 17 -21.14 -46.88 -18.66
N ASN A 18 -21.52 -45.70 -18.15
CA ASN A 18 -22.71 -44.97 -18.63
C ASN A 18 -22.46 -43.62 -19.33
N TYR A 19 -21.22 -43.23 -19.61
CA TYR A 19 -20.93 -42.06 -20.46
C TYR A 19 -20.17 -42.45 -21.72
N VAL A 20 -20.93 -42.81 -22.75
CA VAL A 20 -20.45 -42.84 -24.13
C VAL A 20 -20.46 -41.40 -24.65
N ASN A 21 -19.30 -40.74 -24.59
CA ASN A 21 -18.94 -39.61 -25.45
C ASN A 21 -17.45 -39.72 -25.78
N PRO A 22 -17.03 -39.77 -27.06
CA PRO A 22 -15.65 -40.08 -27.43
C PRO A 22 -14.80 -38.81 -27.39
N LEU A 23 -14.49 -38.32 -26.20
CA LEU A 23 -13.35 -37.44 -25.98
C LEU A 23 -12.63 -37.98 -24.75
N PRO A 24 -11.35 -38.39 -24.84
CA PRO A 24 -10.61 -38.83 -23.67
C PRO A 24 -10.60 -37.68 -22.65
N PRO A 25 -10.87 -37.93 -21.36
CA PRO A 25 -10.76 -36.88 -20.34
C PRO A 25 -9.33 -36.38 -20.37
N MET A 26 -9.15 -35.09 -20.67
CA MET A 26 -7.86 -34.43 -20.49
C MET A 26 -7.54 -34.52 -19.00
N VAL A 27 -6.67 -35.46 -18.61
CA VAL A 27 -6.11 -35.49 -17.26
C VAL A 27 -5.39 -34.15 -17.07
N PRO A 28 -5.84 -33.27 -16.15
CA PRO A 28 -5.17 -32.00 -15.97
C PRO A 28 -3.74 -32.27 -15.51
N TYR A 29 -2.76 -31.67 -16.18
CA TYR A 29 -1.36 -31.75 -15.79
C TYR A 29 -1.19 -31.42 -14.29
N PRO A 30 -0.31 -32.13 -13.54
CA PRO A 30 -0.02 -31.79 -12.15
C PRO A 30 0.33 -30.30 -12.02
N SER A 31 -0.30 -29.62 -11.05
CA SER A 31 -0.11 -28.20 -10.78
C SER A 31 0.83 -28.00 -9.60
N TYR A 32 1.98 -27.36 -9.85
CA TYR A 32 2.99 -27.04 -8.85
C TYR A 32 2.89 -25.57 -8.43
N CYS A 33 2.96 -25.35 -7.12
CA CYS A 33 3.04 -24.03 -6.52
C CYS A 33 4.49 -23.52 -6.51
N VAL A 34 4.75 -22.39 -7.17
CA VAL A 34 6.07 -21.79 -7.37
C VAL A 34 6.33 -20.68 -6.36
N SER A 35 7.52 -20.68 -5.76
CA SER A 35 7.94 -19.66 -4.78
C SER A 35 7.84 -18.24 -5.33
N ARG A 36 7.44 -17.30 -4.47
CA ARG A 36 7.34 -15.86 -4.79
C ARG A 36 8.70 -15.19 -4.96
N ARG A 37 9.76 -15.82 -4.46
CA ARG A 37 11.13 -15.31 -4.42
C ARG A 37 12.08 -16.17 -5.20
N CYS A 38 13.13 -15.55 -5.72
CA CYS A 38 14.23 -16.24 -6.35
C CYS A 38 15.06 -16.99 -5.29
N GLY A 39 15.26 -18.29 -5.49
CA GLY A 39 16.07 -19.13 -4.59
C GLY A 39 17.56 -18.79 -4.55
N TRP A 40 18.05 -17.84 -5.36
CA TRP A 40 19.43 -17.35 -5.33
C TRP A 40 19.53 -16.00 -4.60
N CYS A 41 18.96 -14.94 -5.18
CA CYS A 41 19.11 -13.58 -4.66
C CYS A 41 18.11 -13.25 -3.54
N ARG A 42 17.09 -14.11 -3.33
CA ARG A 42 16.00 -13.97 -2.36
C ARG A 42 15.07 -12.75 -2.56
N PHE A 43 15.23 -12.01 -3.64
CA PHE A 43 14.30 -10.94 -4.00
C PHE A 43 13.01 -11.49 -4.58
N THR A 44 11.92 -10.75 -4.34
CA THR A 44 10.60 -11.01 -4.90
C THR A 44 10.67 -11.01 -6.43
N ILE A 45 10.10 -12.06 -7.04
CA ILE A 45 9.99 -12.19 -8.49
C ILE A 45 8.82 -11.33 -8.94
N LYS A 46 9.09 -10.37 -9.84
CA LYS A 46 8.09 -9.46 -10.40
C LYS A 46 7.45 -10.07 -11.65
N PRO A 47 6.18 -9.74 -11.96
CA PRO A 47 5.58 -10.11 -13.24
C PRO A 47 6.44 -9.63 -14.41
N GLY A 48 6.70 -10.53 -15.37
CA GLY A 48 7.60 -10.28 -16.50
C GLY A 48 9.07 -10.65 -16.28
N ASP A 49 9.48 -10.98 -15.06
CA ASP A 49 10.84 -11.48 -14.79
C ASP A 49 11.06 -12.83 -15.49
N LEU A 50 12.20 -13.01 -16.15
CA LEU A 50 12.56 -14.30 -16.76
C LEU A 50 13.11 -15.28 -15.69
N ILE A 51 12.39 -16.38 -15.46
CA ILE A 51 12.70 -17.35 -14.41
C ILE A 51 12.73 -18.81 -14.90
N THR A 52 13.35 -19.68 -14.12
CA THR A 52 13.18 -21.13 -14.17
C THR A 52 12.60 -21.62 -12.85
N ALA A 53 11.81 -22.70 -12.86
CA ALA A 53 11.24 -23.30 -11.66
C ALA A 53 11.78 -24.72 -11.47
N ARG A 54 12.20 -25.06 -10.24
CA ARG A 54 12.73 -26.38 -9.90
C ARG A 54 11.87 -27.06 -8.85
N ALA A 55 11.33 -28.23 -9.18
CA ALA A 55 10.59 -29.06 -8.25
C ALA A 55 11.54 -29.97 -7.43
N SER A 56 11.04 -30.47 -6.30
CA SER A 56 11.75 -31.35 -5.36
C SER A 56 12.30 -32.64 -5.98
N GLY A 57 11.81 -33.05 -7.16
CA GLY A 57 12.30 -34.19 -7.95
C GLY A 57 13.47 -33.89 -8.92
N SER A 58 14.13 -32.74 -8.79
CA SER A 58 15.23 -32.27 -9.68
C SER A 58 14.87 -31.93 -11.14
N THR A 59 13.58 -31.95 -11.47
CA THR A 59 13.06 -31.39 -12.72
C THR A 59 13.08 -29.87 -12.66
N GLU A 60 13.68 -29.25 -13.68
CA GLU A 60 13.74 -27.81 -13.85
C GLU A 60 13.02 -27.44 -15.16
N THR A 61 12.16 -26.43 -15.11
CA THR A 61 11.43 -25.97 -16.29
C THR A 61 12.36 -25.33 -17.31
N THR A 62 11.84 -25.22 -18.52
CA THR A 62 12.35 -24.21 -19.46
C THR A 62 12.20 -22.80 -18.88
N ALA A 63 13.00 -21.85 -19.36
CA ALA A 63 12.89 -20.45 -18.92
C ALA A 63 11.58 -19.85 -19.43
N PHE A 64 10.85 -19.15 -18.56
CA PHE A 64 9.58 -18.51 -18.88
C PHE A 64 9.47 -17.16 -18.17
N GLU A 65 8.66 -16.27 -18.72
CA GLU A 65 8.33 -15.00 -18.08
C GLU A 65 7.37 -15.24 -16.91
N SER A 66 7.68 -14.67 -15.75
CA SER A 66 6.85 -14.82 -14.56
C SER A 66 5.45 -14.27 -14.81
N CYS A 67 4.47 -15.16 -14.72
CA CYS A 67 3.04 -14.91 -14.88
C CYS A 67 2.25 -15.76 -13.86
N ASP A 68 0.92 -15.64 -13.86
CA ASP A 68 0.05 -16.33 -12.90
C ASP A 68 0.11 -17.87 -13.04
N SER A 69 0.20 -18.36 -14.27
CA SER A 69 0.38 -19.78 -14.57
C SER A 69 1.18 -20.01 -15.86
N PHE A 70 2.03 -21.03 -15.83
CA PHE A 70 2.84 -21.47 -16.95
C PHE A 70 2.74 -22.98 -17.11
N THR A 71 2.41 -23.46 -18.31
CA THR A 71 2.39 -24.91 -18.61
C THR A 71 3.65 -25.29 -19.38
N ASP A 72 4.49 -26.12 -18.77
CA ASP A 72 5.66 -26.69 -19.43
C ASP A 72 5.25 -28.00 -20.13
N ASN A 73 5.16 -27.95 -21.46
CA ASN A 73 4.76 -29.10 -22.27
C ASN A 73 5.76 -30.26 -22.21
N ASN A 74 7.03 -30.01 -21.90
CA ASN A 74 8.04 -31.06 -21.80
C ASN A 74 7.94 -31.81 -20.47
N LEU A 75 7.58 -31.08 -19.40
CA LEU A 75 7.38 -31.67 -18.09
C LEU A 75 5.94 -32.15 -17.87
N HIS A 76 5.03 -31.87 -18.82
CA HIS A 76 3.61 -32.16 -18.68
C HIS A 76 3.06 -31.66 -17.33
N ALA A 77 3.40 -30.41 -16.98
CA ALA A 77 3.13 -29.84 -15.67
C ALA A 77 2.74 -28.37 -15.77
N THR A 78 1.86 -27.92 -14.89
CA THR A 78 1.49 -26.50 -14.77
C THR A 78 2.14 -25.91 -13.52
N PHE A 79 2.77 -24.76 -13.65
CA PHE A 79 3.45 -24.04 -12.61
C PHE A 79 2.66 -22.77 -12.32
N ARG A 80 2.14 -22.65 -11.10
CA ARG A 80 1.34 -21.49 -10.68
C ARG A 80 2.10 -20.70 -9.62
N ARG A 81 2.04 -19.38 -9.72
CA ARG A 81 2.59 -18.51 -8.68
C ARG A 81 1.89 -18.81 -7.36
N CYS A 82 2.65 -18.89 -6.27
CA CYS A 82 2.07 -19.12 -4.96
C CYS A 82 1.12 -17.98 -4.54
N THR A 83 -0.15 -18.31 -4.33
CA THR A 83 -1.19 -17.39 -3.84
C THR A 83 -1.46 -17.55 -2.35
N SER A 84 -0.90 -18.57 -1.70
CA SER A 84 -1.18 -18.93 -0.30
C SER A 84 -0.02 -18.59 0.63
N ASP A 85 -0.30 -18.37 1.91
CA ASP A 85 0.70 -18.15 2.96
C ASP A 85 1.37 -19.44 3.46
N HIS A 86 1.50 -20.47 2.62
CA HIS A 86 2.11 -21.71 3.05
C HIS A 86 3.66 -21.61 3.09
N GLU A 87 4.23 -22.04 4.21
CA GLU A 87 5.60 -21.75 4.67
C GLU A 87 6.72 -22.41 3.85
N SER A 88 6.38 -23.22 2.83
CA SER A 88 7.36 -23.62 1.82
C SER A 88 6.73 -24.16 0.54
N CYS A 89 6.87 -23.41 -0.55
CA CYS A 89 6.61 -23.95 -1.86
C CYS A 89 7.60 -25.09 -2.14
N ALA A 90 7.09 -26.27 -2.49
CA ALA A 90 7.94 -27.39 -2.91
C ALA A 90 8.71 -27.09 -4.21
N THR A 91 8.24 -26.10 -4.99
CA THR A 91 8.89 -25.65 -6.22
C THR A 91 9.48 -24.26 -6.03
N ILE A 92 10.78 -24.13 -6.27
CA ILE A 92 11.53 -22.89 -6.09
C ILE A 92 11.82 -22.27 -7.46
N ALA A 93 11.49 -20.99 -7.63
CA ALA A 93 11.85 -20.22 -8.80
C ALA A 93 13.23 -19.58 -8.67
N TYR A 94 13.89 -19.40 -9.82
CA TYR A 94 15.20 -18.74 -9.93
C TYR A 94 15.19 -17.77 -11.10
N HIS A 95 15.65 -16.55 -10.91
CA HIS A 95 15.96 -15.67 -12.05
C HIS A 95 17.02 -16.33 -12.93
N VAL A 96 16.82 -16.24 -14.24
CA VAL A 96 17.78 -16.77 -15.22
C VAL A 96 19.15 -16.10 -15.05
N GLU A 97 19.18 -14.79 -14.82
CA GLU A 97 20.40 -14.04 -14.54
C GLU A 97 21.09 -14.51 -13.26
N CYS A 98 20.35 -14.63 -12.15
CA CYS A 98 20.90 -15.13 -10.89
C CYS A 98 21.50 -16.53 -11.02
N SER A 99 20.89 -17.41 -11.84
CA SER A 99 21.47 -18.73 -12.11
C SER A 99 22.79 -18.66 -12.86
N LYS A 100 22.97 -17.69 -13.77
CA LYS A 100 24.26 -17.45 -14.44
C LYS A 100 25.31 -16.94 -13.45
N ILE A 101 24.94 -15.99 -12.59
CA ILE A 101 25.82 -15.45 -11.54
C ILE A 101 26.26 -16.55 -10.58
N ALA A 102 25.32 -17.35 -10.07
CA ALA A 102 25.61 -18.45 -9.16
C ALA A 102 26.52 -19.51 -9.81
N SER A 103 26.31 -19.82 -11.10
CA SER A 103 27.17 -20.74 -11.85
C SER A 103 28.60 -20.20 -11.98
N ALA A 104 28.78 -18.88 -12.14
CA ALA A 104 30.10 -18.26 -12.20
C ALA A 104 30.85 -18.34 -10.86
N PHE A 105 30.13 -18.38 -9.74
CA PHE A 105 30.69 -18.64 -8.40
C PHE A 105 30.88 -20.14 -8.10
N GLY A 106 30.52 -21.04 -9.02
CA GLY A 106 30.61 -22.48 -8.80
C GLY A 106 29.61 -23.04 -7.77
N LEU A 107 28.48 -22.33 -7.56
CA LEU A 107 27.50 -22.71 -6.55
C LEU A 107 26.55 -23.80 -7.03
N ASP A 108 26.34 -24.81 -6.19
CA ASP A 108 25.36 -25.86 -6.43
C ASP A 108 23.98 -25.49 -5.87
N LYS A 109 22.95 -25.64 -6.71
CA LYS A 109 21.56 -25.34 -6.33
C LYS A 109 21.10 -26.15 -5.11
N ARG A 110 21.52 -27.40 -4.92
CA ARG A 110 21.01 -28.24 -3.82
C ARG A 110 21.51 -27.76 -2.47
N ALA A 111 22.79 -27.39 -2.39
CA ALA A 111 23.36 -26.82 -1.17
C ALA A 111 22.72 -25.47 -0.83
N PHE A 112 22.49 -24.64 -1.86
CA PHE A 112 22.00 -23.28 -1.67
C PHE A 112 20.51 -23.20 -1.28
N VAL A 113 19.70 -24.17 -1.72
CA VAL A 113 18.25 -24.19 -1.45
C VAL A 113 17.93 -24.08 0.04
N GLN A 114 18.66 -24.79 0.91
CA GLN A 114 18.36 -24.76 2.34
C GLN A 114 18.72 -23.42 2.98
N VAL A 115 19.81 -22.80 2.52
CA VAL A 115 20.36 -21.55 3.04
C VAL A 115 19.49 -20.35 2.67
N ALA A 116 18.97 -20.38 1.44
CA ALA A 116 18.12 -19.32 0.91
C ALA A 116 16.64 -19.50 1.24
N ARG A 117 16.27 -20.60 1.91
CA ARG A 117 14.88 -20.90 2.24
C ARG A 117 14.39 -19.96 3.32
N TYR A 118 13.22 -19.38 3.09
CA TYR A 118 12.49 -18.63 4.10
C TYR A 118 11.58 -19.56 4.87
N SER A 119 11.54 -19.40 6.19
CA SER A 119 10.58 -20.10 7.06
C SER A 119 9.18 -19.49 6.91
N TYR A 120 9.11 -18.19 6.64
CA TYR A 120 7.89 -17.47 6.30
C TYR A 120 8.20 -16.24 5.45
N GLU A 121 7.18 -15.68 4.81
CA GLU A 121 7.34 -14.51 3.94
C GLU A 121 7.62 -13.25 4.80
N PRO A 122 8.75 -12.54 4.60
CA PRO A 122 9.03 -11.31 5.34
C PRO A 122 8.19 -10.14 4.83
N SER A 123 8.12 -9.08 5.64
CA SER A 123 7.45 -7.84 5.29
C SER A 123 8.09 -7.14 4.10
N THR A 124 7.33 -6.27 3.44
CA THR A 124 7.87 -5.40 2.38
C THR A 124 8.94 -4.43 2.92
N GLN A 125 8.85 -4.03 4.19
CA GLN A 125 9.86 -3.19 4.83
C GLN A 125 11.19 -3.92 4.99
N GLU A 126 11.17 -5.20 5.35
CA GLU A 126 12.39 -6.00 5.46
C GLU A 126 13.06 -6.19 4.08
N ASP A 127 12.28 -6.31 3.01
CA ASP A 127 12.80 -6.32 1.64
C ASP A 127 13.53 -5.03 1.27
N GLU A 128 12.95 -3.88 1.63
CA GLU A 128 13.54 -2.57 1.36
C GLU A 128 14.79 -2.35 2.20
N ARG A 129 14.71 -2.59 3.52
CA ARG A 129 15.86 -2.54 4.44
C ARG A 129 17.02 -3.38 3.91
N ARG A 130 16.75 -4.61 3.45
CA ARG A 130 17.78 -5.49 2.89
C ARG A 130 18.40 -4.91 1.62
N ARG A 131 17.58 -4.37 0.70
CA ARG A 131 18.06 -3.75 -0.54
C ARG A 131 18.93 -2.52 -0.25
N GLU A 132 18.46 -1.64 0.62
CA GLU A 132 19.18 -0.44 1.05
C GLU A 132 20.49 -0.79 1.74
N TRP A 133 20.48 -1.78 2.64
CA TRP A 133 21.68 -2.24 3.32
C TRP A 133 22.73 -2.74 2.33
N ILE A 134 22.33 -3.61 1.38
CA ILE A 134 23.25 -4.11 0.34
C ILE A 134 23.79 -2.96 -0.52
N SER A 135 22.92 -2.05 -0.94
CA SER A 135 23.30 -0.88 -1.75
C SER A 135 24.30 0.01 -1.01
N HIS A 136 24.06 0.29 0.27
CA HIS A 136 24.95 1.09 1.10
C HIS A 136 26.31 0.40 1.32
N GLN A 137 26.33 -0.90 1.59
CA GLN A 137 27.57 -1.66 1.72
C GLN A 137 28.38 -1.68 0.41
N LEU A 138 27.71 -1.90 -0.72
CA LEU A 138 28.35 -1.82 -2.04
C LEU A 138 28.92 -0.43 -2.28
N HIS A 139 28.18 0.62 -1.93
CA HIS A 139 28.64 2.00 -2.06
C HIS A 139 29.89 2.27 -1.23
N GLN A 140 29.94 1.85 0.04
CA GLN A 140 31.13 2.00 0.87
C GLN A 140 32.35 1.29 0.24
N ILE A 141 32.20 0.02 -0.15
CA ILE A 141 33.31 -0.78 -0.72
C ILE A 141 33.80 -0.20 -2.05
N ILE A 142 32.89 0.26 -2.91
CA ILE A 142 33.19 0.69 -4.27
C ILE A 142 33.72 2.12 -4.28
N SER A 143 33.15 3.02 -3.49
CA SER A 143 33.64 4.41 -3.37
C SER A 143 35.08 4.45 -2.86
N ASP A 144 35.44 3.57 -1.91
CA ASP A 144 36.82 3.45 -1.42
C ASP A 144 37.79 2.97 -2.50
N LYS A 145 37.36 2.03 -3.36
CA LYS A 145 38.21 1.45 -4.42
C LYS A 145 38.27 2.27 -5.70
N PHE A 146 37.23 3.04 -6.00
CA PHE A 146 37.04 3.75 -7.26
C PHE A 146 36.74 5.24 -7.05
N ALA A 147 37.54 5.90 -6.21
CA ALA A 147 37.38 7.32 -5.87
C ALA A 147 37.40 8.30 -7.07
N ASN A 148 37.89 7.86 -8.24
CA ASN A 148 37.95 8.67 -9.45
C ASN A 148 36.69 8.61 -10.33
N ILE A 149 35.69 7.80 -9.96
CA ILE A 149 34.43 7.66 -10.72
C ILE A 149 33.36 8.54 -10.06
N PRO A 150 32.57 9.31 -10.85
CA PRO A 150 31.47 10.11 -10.31
C PRO A 150 30.47 9.26 -9.50
N PRO A 151 29.93 9.78 -8.37
CA PRO A 151 29.00 9.05 -7.51
C PRO A 151 27.76 8.50 -8.24
N GLU A 152 27.27 9.20 -9.27
CA GLU A 152 26.11 8.80 -10.05
C GLU A 152 26.37 7.52 -10.84
N ILE A 153 27.57 7.39 -11.43
CA ILE A 153 27.98 6.18 -12.17
C ILE A 153 28.21 5.04 -11.19
N LEU A 154 28.81 5.31 -10.04
CA LEU A 154 28.95 4.30 -8.98
C LEU A 154 27.59 3.80 -8.49
N PHE A 155 26.61 4.69 -8.33
CA PHE A 155 25.25 4.31 -7.96
C PHE A 155 24.59 3.41 -9.01
N MET A 156 24.72 3.73 -10.30
CA MET A 156 24.24 2.88 -11.39
C MET A 156 24.90 1.49 -11.36
N VAL A 157 26.22 1.43 -11.18
CA VAL A 157 26.97 0.17 -11.07
C VAL A 157 26.50 -0.64 -9.85
N ASN A 158 26.31 0.00 -8.70
CA ASN A 158 25.83 -0.66 -7.49
C ASN A 158 24.49 -1.35 -7.70
N ASN A 159 23.55 -0.71 -8.41
CA ASN A 159 22.24 -1.31 -8.71
C ASN A 159 22.35 -2.64 -9.48
N HIS A 160 23.35 -2.80 -10.35
CA HIS A 160 23.62 -4.07 -11.04
C HIS A 160 24.37 -5.10 -10.16
N LEU A 161 25.10 -4.63 -9.15
CA LEU A 161 25.87 -5.49 -8.25
C LEU A 161 25.05 -5.99 -7.05
N VAL A 162 23.87 -5.44 -6.77
CA VAL A 162 22.98 -5.91 -5.69
C VAL A 162 22.72 -7.42 -5.79
N LEU A 163 22.41 -7.93 -6.99
CA LEU A 163 22.18 -9.37 -7.20
C LEU A 163 23.46 -10.19 -6.99
N HIS A 164 24.60 -9.68 -7.45
CA HIS A 164 25.90 -10.34 -7.29
C HIS A 164 26.27 -10.45 -5.81
N TYR A 165 26.12 -9.36 -5.07
CA TYR A 165 26.37 -9.33 -3.63
C TYR A 165 25.44 -10.30 -2.88
N ALA A 166 24.13 -10.27 -3.17
CA ALA A 166 23.14 -11.12 -2.51
C ALA A 166 23.41 -12.63 -2.68
N ILE A 167 24.02 -13.03 -3.80
CA ILE A 167 24.38 -14.42 -4.09
C ILE A 167 25.75 -14.74 -3.48
N ALA A 168 26.73 -13.85 -3.64
CA ALA A 168 28.08 -14.03 -3.11
C ALA A 168 28.13 -14.06 -1.58
N SER A 169 27.27 -13.31 -0.88
CA SER A 169 27.20 -13.32 0.58
C SER A 169 26.83 -14.69 1.17
N LEU A 170 26.32 -15.59 0.33
CA LEU A 170 25.90 -16.95 0.66
C LEU A 170 26.78 -18.00 -0.04
N SER A 171 27.96 -17.66 -0.58
CA SER A 171 28.79 -18.62 -1.31
C SER A 171 29.59 -19.58 -0.42
N HIS A 172 29.71 -19.28 0.87
CA HIS A 172 30.55 -20.04 1.82
C HIS A 172 29.82 -21.19 2.53
N VAL A 173 28.81 -21.77 1.88
CA VAL A 173 27.96 -22.80 2.48
C VAL A 173 28.76 -24.08 2.71
N SER A 174 28.81 -24.53 3.96
CA SER A 174 29.34 -25.84 4.32
C SER A 174 28.25 -26.91 4.30
N GLN A 175 28.62 -28.17 4.51
CA GLN A 175 27.66 -29.24 4.69
C GLN A 175 26.85 -28.99 5.98
N SER A 176 25.53 -29.19 5.89
CA SER A 176 24.65 -29.06 7.05
C SER A 176 25.09 -30.00 8.18
N SER A 177 25.09 -29.47 9.39
CA SER A 177 25.53 -30.13 10.61
C SER A 177 24.44 -30.11 11.68
N GLN A 178 24.52 -31.08 12.58
CA GLN A 178 23.71 -31.14 13.80
C GLN A 178 24.58 -30.81 15.01
N TYR A 179 24.02 -30.03 15.93
CA TYR A 179 24.68 -29.61 17.15
C TYR A 179 23.85 -30.08 18.34
N THR A 180 24.47 -30.88 19.19
CA THR A 180 23.87 -31.34 20.44
C THR A 180 24.53 -30.59 21.58
N ILE A 181 23.71 -29.97 22.44
CA ILE A 181 24.18 -29.30 23.65
C ILE A 181 23.51 -29.86 24.91
N GLU A 182 24.22 -29.80 26.02
CA GLU A 182 23.67 -29.93 27.37
C GLU A 182 23.30 -28.51 27.86
N PRO A 183 22.01 -28.13 27.89
CA PRO A 183 21.61 -26.75 28.10
C PRO A 183 21.86 -26.23 29.53
N LEU A 184 22.08 -27.12 30.50
CA LEU A 184 22.37 -26.75 31.89
C LEU A 184 23.85 -26.48 32.15
N LYS A 185 24.75 -26.77 31.21
CA LYS A 185 26.19 -26.47 31.30
C LYS A 185 26.50 -25.11 30.67
N ASP A 186 27.75 -24.70 30.71
CA ASP A 186 28.25 -23.61 29.87
C ASP A 186 27.88 -23.86 28.41
N VAL A 187 27.32 -22.85 27.74
CA VAL A 187 26.99 -22.91 26.31
C VAL A 187 27.62 -21.73 25.59
N TRP A 188 28.35 -22.05 24.53
CA TRP A 188 29.08 -21.13 23.67
C TRP A 188 28.50 -21.16 22.26
N ALA A 189 28.48 -20.02 21.58
CA ALA A 189 27.97 -19.88 20.22
C ALA A 189 28.93 -19.12 19.31
N THR A 190 29.07 -19.59 18.07
CA THR A 190 29.65 -18.78 16.99
C THR A 190 28.54 -18.08 16.21
N HIS A 191 28.88 -17.00 15.50
CA HIS A 191 27.89 -16.15 14.85
C HIS A 191 28.23 -15.92 13.38
N PHE A 192 27.20 -15.86 12.55
CA PHE A 192 27.28 -15.55 11.12
C PHE A 192 26.48 -14.28 10.84
N LYS A 193 27.08 -13.34 10.10
CA LYS A 193 26.42 -12.09 9.71
C LYS A 193 25.97 -12.16 8.27
N LEU A 194 24.69 -11.87 8.04
CA LEU A 194 24.07 -11.83 6.72
C LEU A 194 23.18 -10.59 6.62
N ASP A 195 23.40 -9.77 5.59
CA ASP A 195 22.57 -8.59 5.30
C ASP A 195 22.40 -7.62 6.49
N GLY A 196 23.46 -7.50 7.32
CA GLY A 196 23.48 -6.66 8.52
C GLY A 196 22.91 -7.33 9.78
N VAL A 197 22.38 -8.54 9.66
CA VAL A 197 21.75 -9.31 10.73
C VAL A 197 22.69 -10.41 11.21
N GLU A 198 22.83 -10.57 12.53
CA GLU A 198 23.64 -11.62 13.15
C GLU A 198 22.76 -12.82 13.51
N TYR A 199 23.24 -14.02 13.16
CA TYR A 199 22.61 -15.32 13.39
C TYR A 199 23.55 -16.24 14.17
N ILE A 200 22.99 -17.19 14.91
CA ILE A 200 23.79 -18.24 15.57
C ILE A 200 24.22 -19.25 14.51
N ALA A 201 25.53 -19.45 14.37
CA ALA A 201 26.12 -20.37 13.40
C ALA A 201 26.30 -21.79 13.96
N SER A 202 26.85 -21.89 15.17
CA SER A 202 27.05 -23.17 15.85
C SER A 202 26.91 -23.03 17.36
N LEU A 203 26.65 -24.15 18.04
CA LEU A 203 26.57 -24.25 19.50
C LEU A 203 27.54 -25.32 20.02
N SER A 204 28.09 -25.10 21.21
CA SER A 204 28.95 -26.07 21.90
C SER A 204 28.95 -25.86 23.41
N ASN A 205 29.17 -26.93 24.18
CA ASN A 205 29.41 -26.82 25.62
C ASN A 205 30.84 -26.42 26.00
N THR A 206 31.71 -26.22 25.02
CA THR A 206 33.11 -25.81 25.23
C THR A 206 33.46 -24.61 24.36
N PRO A 207 34.35 -23.71 24.81
CA PRO A 207 34.76 -22.56 24.01
C PRO A 207 35.50 -23.01 22.75
N GLN A 208 35.03 -22.52 21.61
CA GLN A 208 35.67 -22.67 20.31
C GLN A 208 36.25 -21.32 19.86
N GLN A 209 37.13 -21.34 18.86
CA GLN A 209 37.70 -20.12 18.30
C GLN A 209 36.59 -19.21 17.76
N GLY A 210 36.56 -17.95 18.22
CA GLY A 210 35.53 -16.97 17.82
C GLY A 210 34.15 -17.17 18.45
N SER A 211 33.98 -18.16 19.34
CA SER A 211 32.73 -18.36 20.08
C SER A 211 32.57 -17.33 21.22
N ARG A 212 31.32 -16.98 21.51
CA ARG A 212 30.91 -16.12 22.63
C ARG A 212 30.10 -16.97 23.61
N LEU A 213 30.31 -16.77 24.90
CA LEU A 213 29.53 -17.44 25.95
C LEU A 213 28.10 -16.89 25.90
N LEU A 214 27.10 -17.78 25.77
CA LEU A 214 25.69 -17.40 25.85
C LEU A 214 25.21 -17.38 27.31
N TRP A 215 25.46 -18.46 28.04
CA TRP A 215 25.19 -18.55 29.49
C TRP A 215 26.15 -19.53 30.16
N ARG A 216 26.29 -19.38 31.47
CA ARG A 216 27.07 -20.29 32.33
C ARG A 216 26.22 -21.43 32.83
N GLU A 217 26.89 -22.49 33.27
CA GLU A 217 26.28 -23.60 33.98
C GLU A 217 25.32 -23.10 35.07
N CYS A 218 24.13 -23.70 35.08
CA CYS A 218 23.06 -23.37 36.00
C CYS A 218 22.63 -24.63 36.75
N GLU A 219 22.30 -24.46 38.03
CA GLU A 219 21.71 -25.55 38.81
C GLU A 219 20.34 -25.92 38.23
N ALA A 220 20.07 -27.22 38.14
CA ALA A 220 18.78 -27.71 37.65
C ALA A 220 17.65 -27.27 38.60
N GLN A 221 16.76 -26.40 38.13
CA GLN A 221 15.51 -26.07 38.82
C GLN A 221 14.41 -27.08 38.46
N GLU A 222 13.28 -27.03 39.20
CA GLU A 222 12.10 -27.89 38.93
C GLU A 222 11.58 -27.76 37.49
N GLU A 223 11.65 -26.57 36.90
CA GLU A 223 11.37 -26.35 35.48
C GLU A 223 12.41 -25.39 34.88
N ASN A 224 13.21 -25.84 33.90
CA ASN A 224 14.18 -25.01 33.18
C ASN A 224 13.69 -24.75 31.75
N PHE A 225 13.96 -23.55 31.21
CA PHE A 225 13.47 -23.13 29.90
C PHE A 225 14.55 -22.40 29.11
N LEU A 226 14.45 -22.49 27.79
CA LEU A 226 15.18 -21.64 26.86
C LEU A 226 14.21 -20.72 26.11
N PHE A 227 14.66 -19.50 25.86
CA PHE A 227 13.96 -18.55 25.00
C PHE A 227 14.77 -18.40 23.72
N ILE A 228 14.15 -18.71 22.59
CA ILE A 228 14.79 -18.75 21.29
C ILE A 228 14.14 -17.68 20.42
N SER A 229 14.93 -16.75 19.89
CA SER A 229 14.50 -15.75 18.93
C SER A 229 14.89 -16.17 17.52
N GLU A 230 13.96 -16.12 16.58
CA GLU A 230 14.17 -16.47 15.17
C GLU A 230 13.41 -15.52 14.24
N ASP A 231 13.90 -15.39 13.00
CA ASP A 231 13.21 -14.67 11.94
C ASP A 231 12.93 -15.61 10.75
N HIS A 232 12.60 -15.02 9.60
CA HIS A 232 12.35 -15.74 8.36
C HIS A 232 13.57 -16.53 7.85
N LEU A 233 14.79 -16.24 8.33
CA LEU A 233 16.06 -16.81 7.89
C LEU A 233 16.72 -17.74 8.92
N GLY A 234 16.50 -17.58 10.22
CA GLY A 234 17.00 -18.55 11.18
C GLY A 234 17.06 -18.04 12.61
N ILE A 235 17.76 -18.80 13.46
CA ILE A 235 17.87 -18.51 14.88
C ILE A 235 18.86 -17.37 15.08
N ARG A 236 18.39 -16.32 15.74
CA ARG A 236 19.15 -15.09 16.02
C ARG A 236 19.74 -15.09 17.42
N GLN A 237 18.96 -15.53 18.41
CA GLN A 237 19.35 -15.49 19.82
C GLN A 237 18.80 -16.70 20.58
N ILE A 238 19.55 -17.16 21.57
CA ILE A 238 19.11 -18.17 22.55
C ILE A 238 19.56 -17.68 23.92
N VAL A 239 18.61 -17.58 24.85
CA VAL A 239 18.88 -17.19 26.24
C VAL A 239 18.20 -18.15 27.21
N ASN A 240 18.80 -18.35 28.37
CA ASN A 240 18.23 -19.15 29.47
C ASN A 240 17.38 -18.31 30.43
N GLU A 241 17.48 -16.97 30.37
CA GLU A 241 16.74 -16.04 31.23
C GLU A 241 16.02 -14.97 30.40
N SER A 242 14.70 -14.82 30.62
CA SER A 242 13.89 -13.81 29.92
C SER A 242 14.34 -12.34 30.15
N GLY A 243 15.02 -12.07 31.26
CA GLY A 243 15.50 -10.72 31.62
C GLY A 243 16.86 -10.35 31.01
N ALA A 244 17.53 -11.30 30.34
CA ALA A 244 18.83 -11.07 29.72
C ALA A 244 18.75 -10.25 28.43
N VAL A 245 17.54 -10.01 27.89
CA VAL A 245 17.31 -9.30 26.63
C VAL A 245 16.94 -7.85 26.93
N SER A 246 17.70 -6.89 26.42
CA SER A 246 17.39 -5.47 26.56
C SER A 246 16.14 -5.07 25.77
N ILE A 247 15.48 -3.97 26.17
CA ILE A 247 14.26 -3.47 25.49
C ILE A 247 14.54 -3.10 24.03
N GLU A 248 15.74 -2.56 23.74
CA GLU A 248 16.18 -2.23 22.38
C GLU A 248 16.39 -3.47 21.50
N GLU A 249 16.83 -4.58 22.09
CA GLU A 249 17.02 -5.86 21.39
C GLU A 249 15.68 -6.55 21.12
N GLN A 250 14.68 -6.42 21.99
CA GLN A 250 13.35 -7.04 21.82
C GLN A 250 12.62 -6.54 20.57
N GLY A 251 12.76 -5.26 20.20
CA GLY A 251 12.15 -4.71 18.99
C GLY A 251 12.80 -5.18 17.68
N ASN A 252 14.04 -5.68 17.76
CA ASN A 252 14.89 -5.99 16.60
C ASN A 252 15.29 -7.47 16.48
N SER A 253 14.87 -8.36 17.38
CA SER A 253 15.39 -9.75 17.47
C SER A 253 14.58 -10.81 16.72
N GLY A 254 13.43 -10.47 16.12
CA GLY A 254 12.53 -11.43 15.48
C GLY A 254 11.45 -11.96 16.43
N TRP A 255 11.00 -13.19 16.21
CA TRP A 255 9.94 -13.85 16.98
C TRP A 255 10.50 -14.83 18.01
N TRP A 256 9.95 -14.78 19.22
CA TRP A 256 10.39 -15.56 20.37
C TRP A 256 9.53 -16.79 20.62
N ARG A 257 10.20 -17.90 20.94
CA ARG A 257 9.58 -19.13 21.44
C ARG A 257 10.17 -19.53 22.79
N THR A 258 9.33 -20.10 23.65
CA THR A 258 9.71 -20.63 24.96
C THR A 258 9.74 -22.15 24.89
N LEU A 259 10.92 -22.73 25.11
CA LEU A 259 11.18 -24.16 25.00
C LEU A 259 11.46 -24.74 26.40
N PRO A 260 10.62 -25.66 26.92
CA PRO A 260 10.96 -26.40 28.14
C PRO A 260 12.14 -27.34 27.90
N ILE A 261 13.08 -27.37 28.84
CA ILE A 261 14.20 -28.31 28.85
C ILE A 261 13.69 -29.63 29.45
N ILE A 262 13.20 -30.53 28.60
CA ILE A 262 12.66 -31.84 29.02
C ILE A 262 13.75 -32.94 28.99
N SER A 263 14.79 -32.74 28.17
CA SER A 263 15.89 -33.69 27.98
C SER A 263 17.20 -33.13 28.54
N LYS A 264 18.14 -34.03 28.85
CA LYS A 264 19.53 -33.67 29.21
C LYS A 264 20.27 -33.01 28.05
N THR A 265 19.86 -33.31 26.82
CA THR A 265 20.46 -32.78 25.59
C THR A 265 19.40 -32.17 24.69
N LEU A 266 19.79 -31.13 23.95
CA LEU A 266 18.98 -30.49 22.92
C LEU A 266 19.75 -30.50 21.59
N ASP A 267 19.04 -30.87 20.54
CA ASP A 267 19.61 -30.96 19.19
C ASP A 267 19.15 -29.78 18.33
N PHE A 268 20.10 -29.18 17.63
CA PHE A 268 19.91 -28.09 16.67
C PHE A 268 20.42 -28.52 15.31
N SER A 269 19.80 -28.03 14.24
CA SER A 269 20.26 -28.25 12.86
C SER A 269 20.48 -26.93 12.14
N ASP A 270 21.58 -26.83 11.39
CA ASP A 270 21.90 -25.68 10.55
C ASP A 270 21.52 -25.89 9.07
N ASP A 271 21.62 -24.82 8.29
CA ASP A 271 21.60 -24.85 6.82
C ASP A 271 23.00 -24.89 6.18
N GLY A 272 24.06 -25.10 6.97
CA GLY A 272 25.45 -24.96 6.54
C GLY A 272 26.04 -23.54 6.67
N LEU A 273 25.28 -22.55 7.17
CA LEU A 273 25.79 -21.24 7.58
C LEU A 273 25.27 -20.83 8.97
N LYS A 274 24.01 -21.13 9.27
CA LYS A 274 23.32 -20.71 10.49
C LYS A 274 22.28 -21.73 10.96
N LEU A 275 22.02 -21.75 12.27
CA LEU A 275 21.01 -22.60 12.86
C LEU A 275 19.60 -22.23 12.36
N ARG A 276 18.81 -23.26 12.02
CA ARG A 276 17.47 -23.12 11.46
C ARG A 276 16.41 -23.78 12.32
N THR A 277 16.68 -24.97 12.82
CA THR A 277 15.69 -25.78 13.53
C THR A 277 16.29 -26.40 14.78
N PHE A 278 15.42 -26.87 15.66
CA PHE A 278 15.79 -27.61 16.85
C PHE A 278 14.77 -28.71 17.11
N ALA A 279 15.24 -29.80 17.73
CA ALA A 279 14.41 -30.93 18.10
C ALA A 279 13.57 -30.56 19.33
N ALA A 280 12.35 -30.07 19.08
CA ALA A 280 11.32 -29.91 20.09
C ALA A 280 10.12 -30.81 19.75
N ALA A 281 9.39 -31.26 20.77
CA ALA A 281 8.11 -31.91 20.54
C ALA A 281 7.21 -30.94 19.74
N PRO A 282 6.56 -31.38 18.65
CA PRO A 282 5.74 -30.50 17.82
C PRO A 282 4.60 -29.93 18.66
N LEU A 283 4.67 -28.64 18.96
CA LEU A 283 3.56 -27.88 19.53
C LEU A 283 2.66 -27.47 18.35
N ASN A 284 1.44 -27.99 18.33
CA ASN A 284 0.43 -27.62 17.35
C ASN A 284 -0.74 -26.96 18.10
N PRO A 285 -0.96 -25.64 17.94
CA PRO A 285 -0.22 -24.68 17.11
C PRO A 285 1.18 -24.31 17.65
N THR A 286 2.09 -23.92 16.77
CA THR A 286 3.35 -23.29 17.17
C THR A 286 3.10 -21.81 17.40
N ILE A 287 3.32 -21.30 18.62
CA ILE A 287 3.03 -19.91 18.97
C ILE A 287 4.34 -19.15 19.20
N CYS A 288 4.46 -18.03 18.50
CA CYS A 288 5.61 -17.15 18.46
C CYS A 288 5.22 -15.76 19.00
N TRP A 289 6.09 -15.11 19.77
CA TRP A 289 5.78 -13.87 20.49
C TRP A 289 6.77 -12.75 20.13
N GLN A 290 6.38 -11.48 20.30
CA GLN A 290 7.29 -10.35 20.04
C GLN A 290 8.42 -10.22 21.08
N HIS A 291 8.29 -10.87 22.23
CA HIS A 291 9.27 -10.83 23.32
C HIS A 291 9.29 -12.18 24.05
N PRO A 292 10.37 -12.51 24.79
CA PRO A 292 10.45 -13.78 25.51
C PRO A 292 9.34 -13.88 26.57
N MET A 293 8.50 -14.91 26.46
CA MET A 293 7.34 -15.12 27.34
C MET A 293 7.63 -16.14 28.43
N LYS A 294 7.53 -15.72 29.70
CA LYS A 294 7.73 -16.63 30.84
C LYS A 294 6.69 -17.77 30.82
N PRO A 295 7.08 -19.01 31.19
CA PRO A 295 6.18 -20.16 31.25
C PRO A 295 4.94 -19.93 32.12
N ALA A 296 5.09 -19.26 33.27
CA ALA A 296 3.98 -18.93 34.14
C ALA A 296 2.93 -18.04 33.43
N ALA A 297 3.38 -17.07 32.64
CA ALA A 297 2.50 -16.22 31.84
C ALA A 297 1.80 -17.03 30.75
N LEU A 298 2.51 -17.94 30.06
CA LEU A 298 1.92 -18.81 29.04
C LEU A 298 0.86 -19.77 29.61
N LYS A 299 1.13 -20.36 30.78
CA LYS A 299 0.19 -21.23 31.52
C LYS A 299 -1.06 -20.47 31.97
N SER A 300 -0.93 -19.16 32.21
CA SER A 300 -2.03 -18.29 32.62
C SER A 300 -2.71 -17.54 31.47
N MET A 301 -2.49 -17.90 30.20
CA MET A 301 -3.18 -17.29 29.05
C MET A 301 -4.40 -18.11 28.65
N ALA A 302 -5.51 -17.42 28.35
CA ALA A 302 -6.65 -17.98 27.65
C ALA A 302 -6.47 -17.78 26.14
N TYR A 303 -6.70 -18.83 25.35
CA TYR A 303 -6.56 -18.82 23.89
C TYR A 303 -7.94 -18.94 23.24
N HIS A 304 -8.19 -18.10 22.24
CA HIS A 304 -9.48 -17.99 21.54
C HIS A 304 -9.25 -18.15 20.04
N VAL A 305 -9.61 -19.32 19.52
CA VAL A 305 -9.50 -19.64 18.09
C VAL A 305 -10.74 -19.13 17.35
N THR A 306 -10.55 -18.49 16.21
CA THR A 306 -11.61 -17.79 15.45
C THR A 306 -11.93 -18.46 14.10
N LYS A 307 -11.08 -19.37 13.63
CA LYS A 307 -11.22 -20.10 12.36
C LYS A 307 -11.16 -21.60 12.56
N ASP A 308 -12.07 -22.32 11.90
CA ASP A 308 -12.22 -23.77 12.01
C ASP A 308 -11.20 -24.51 11.13
N THR A 309 -10.45 -25.45 11.69
CA THR A 309 -9.30 -26.15 11.08
C THR A 309 -9.70 -27.28 10.11
N SER A 310 -10.76 -27.10 9.32
CA SER A 310 -11.37 -28.18 8.53
C SER A 310 -10.88 -28.31 7.07
N SER A 311 -9.92 -27.51 6.60
CA SER A 311 -9.28 -27.80 5.30
C SER A 311 -8.29 -28.95 5.44
N SER A 312 -8.49 -29.99 4.63
CA SER A 312 -7.86 -31.31 4.57
C SER A 312 -6.34 -31.39 4.31
N LEU A 313 -5.56 -30.51 4.94
CA LEU A 313 -4.12 -30.66 5.20
C LEU A 313 -3.89 -30.23 6.66
N GLY A 314 -4.29 -31.10 7.58
CA GLY A 314 -4.10 -30.87 9.01
C GLY A 314 -2.62 -30.68 9.37
N LEU A 315 -2.41 -29.84 10.39
CA LEU A 315 -1.16 -29.59 11.12
C LEU A 315 -0.21 -28.57 10.46
N ASN A 316 -0.27 -27.32 10.96
CA ASN A 316 0.84 -26.36 11.16
C ASN A 316 0.29 -24.92 11.17
N ILE A 317 -0.48 -24.54 12.20
CA ILE A 317 -0.73 -23.11 12.43
C ILE A 317 0.46 -22.58 13.23
N GLU A 318 1.38 -21.88 12.56
CA GLU A 318 2.33 -21.00 13.25
C GLU A 318 1.64 -19.64 13.51
N ALA A 319 1.29 -19.37 14.77
CA ALA A 319 0.67 -18.12 15.18
C ALA A 319 1.73 -17.14 15.65
N ARG A 320 1.88 -16.02 14.94
CA ARG A 320 2.82 -14.94 15.30
C ARG A 320 2.04 -13.85 16.02
N MET A 321 2.14 -13.86 17.34
CA MET A 321 1.30 -13.08 18.24
C MET A 321 1.84 -11.66 18.39
N VAL A 322 1.11 -10.69 17.86
CA VAL A 322 1.32 -9.26 18.07
C VAL A 322 0.61 -8.84 19.35
N ALA A 323 1.27 -8.01 20.16
CA ALA A 323 0.76 -7.55 21.44
C ALA A 323 0.02 -6.20 21.30
N SER A 324 -1.20 -6.13 21.82
CA SER A 324 -1.98 -4.90 22.00
C SER A 324 -2.11 -4.57 23.47
N ASP A 325 -1.46 -3.48 23.87
CA ASP A 325 -1.62 -2.91 25.21
C ASP A 325 -2.72 -1.84 25.17
N PHE A 326 -3.89 -2.16 25.72
CA PHE A 326 -4.99 -1.21 25.79
C PHE A 326 -4.75 -0.20 26.92
N ASN A 327 -5.16 1.05 26.69
CA ASN A 327 -5.07 2.16 27.66
C ASN A 327 -3.67 2.69 27.99
N LYS A 328 -2.64 2.40 27.17
CA LYS A 328 -1.39 3.16 27.29
C LYS A 328 -1.67 4.67 27.13
N PRO A 329 -1.03 5.55 27.93
CA PRO A 329 -1.29 6.99 27.89
C PRO A 329 -1.08 7.67 26.53
N GLU A 330 -0.24 7.06 25.69
CA GLU A 330 0.08 7.51 24.33
C GLU A 330 -0.98 7.14 23.28
N ILE A 331 -1.95 6.29 23.62
CA ILE A 331 -2.97 5.81 22.66
C ILE A 331 -4.08 6.84 22.49
N THR A 332 -4.39 7.17 21.23
CA THR A 332 -5.42 8.15 20.84
C THR A 332 -6.68 7.51 20.27
N GLY A 333 -6.61 6.25 19.84
CA GLY A 333 -7.74 5.53 19.28
C GLY A 333 -7.34 4.17 18.71
N TYR A 334 -8.33 3.45 18.18
CA TYR A 334 -8.16 2.10 17.65
C TYR A 334 -8.63 2.02 16.21
N SER A 335 -7.90 1.29 15.38
CA SER A 335 -8.32 0.97 14.02
C SER A 335 -8.43 -0.53 13.80
N ALA A 336 -9.44 -0.94 13.04
CA ALA A 336 -9.59 -2.31 12.56
C ALA A 336 -9.41 -2.36 11.04
N CYS A 337 -8.58 -3.29 10.57
CA CYS A 337 -8.36 -3.56 9.16
C CYS A 337 -9.23 -4.73 8.71
N TRP A 338 -9.86 -4.56 7.56
CA TRP A 338 -10.79 -5.49 6.97
C TRP A 338 -10.37 -5.86 5.55
N TYR A 339 -10.39 -7.13 5.21
CA TYR A 339 -10.11 -7.60 3.85
C TYR A 339 -10.98 -8.80 3.52
N LYS A 340 -11.64 -8.77 2.34
CA LYS A 340 -12.61 -9.79 1.91
C LYS A 340 -13.71 -10.10 2.96
N GLY A 341 -14.06 -9.11 3.79
CA GLY A 341 -15.07 -9.23 4.84
C GLY A 341 -14.54 -9.75 6.19
N GLU A 342 -13.25 -10.06 6.28
CA GLU A 342 -12.60 -10.60 7.48
C GLU A 342 -11.84 -9.52 8.24
N LEU A 343 -11.85 -9.60 9.58
CA LEU A 343 -10.97 -8.80 10.43
C LEU A 343 -9.55 -9.37 10.32
N VAL A 344 -8.63 -8.63 9.69
CA VAL A 344 -7.27 -9.11 9.40
C VAL A 344 -6.19 -8.52 10.30
N ASN A 345 -6.42 -7.32 10.84
CA ASN A 345 -5.48 -6.64 11.71
C ASN A 345 -6.15 -5.60 12.62
N LEU A 346 -5.48 -5.22 13.70
CA LEU A 346 -5.84 -4.15 14.61
C LEU A 346 -4.64 -3.22 14.80
N HIS A 347 -4.89 -1.93 14.89
CA HIS A 347 -3.85 -0.93 15.12
C HIS A 347 -4.24 0.02 16.26
N MET A 348 -3.31 0.30 17.15
CA MET A 348 -3.49 1.22 18.28
C MET A 348 -2.76 2.51 17.95
N HIS A 349 -3.51 3.58 17.66
CA HIS A 349 -2.95 4.83 17.18
C HIS A 349 -2.28 5.62 18.29
N LYS A 350 -1.15 6.26 17.98
CA LYS A 350 -0.39 7.13 18.87
C LYS A 350 -0.14 8.49 18.24
N THR A 351 0.13 9.50 19.08
CA THR A 351 0.52 10.82 18.58
C THR A 351 1.85 10.74 17.83
N GLU A 352 1.93 11.39 16.65
CA GLU A 352 3.14 11.47 15.81
C GLU A 352 3.71 10.12 15.33
N GLU A 353 2.86 9.11 15.14
CA GLU A 353 3.28 7.84 14.54
C GLU A 353 3.45 7.90 13.02
N THR A 354 4.21 6.94 12.48
CA THR A 354 4.32 6.68 11.05
C THR A 354 3.13 5.85 10.55
N PHE A 355 2.69 6.09 9.32
CA PHE A 355 1.53 5.41 8.73
C PHE A 355 1.88 4.19 7.84
N ASP A 356 3.10 3.65 7.98
CA ASP A 356 3.65 2.60 7.11
C ASP A 356 2.88 1.27 7.18
N PHE A 357 2.21 0.99 8.32
CA PHE A 357 1.40 -0.22 8.51
C PHE A 357 0.20 -0.30 7.53
N TYR A 358 -0.32 0.85 7.07
CA TYR A 358 -1.35 0.88 6.03
C TYR A 358 -0.79 0.36 4.70
N TYR A 359 0.39 0.84 4.32
CA TYR A 359 1.05 0.46 3.07
C TYR A 359 1.44 -1.02 3.06
N GLU A 360 1.92 -1.54 4.18
CA GLU A 360 2.30 -2.96 4.30
C GLU A 360 1.14 -3.90 3.96
N LEU A 361 -0.04 -3.67 4.56
CA LEU A 361 -1.22 -4.49 4.31
C LEU A 361 -1.77 -4.32 2.88
N ASP A 362 -1.74 -3.11 2.34
CA ASP A 362 -2.10 -2.86 0.94
C ASP A 362 -1.19 -3.65 -0.02
N GLU A 363 0.12 -3.67 0.21
CA GLU A 363 1.07 -4.42 -0.60
C GLU A 363 0.92 -5.94 -0.44
N MET A 364 0.65 -6.43 0.78
CA MET A 364 0.36 -7.85 1.00
C MET A 364 -0.88 -8.28 0.19
N ALA A 365 -1.97 -7.49 0.23
CA ALA A 365 -3.18 -7.78 -0.52
C ALA A 365 -2.98 -7.72 -2.05
N LYS A 366 -2.18 -6.77 -2.54
CA LYS A 366 -1.80 -6.69 -3.96
C LYS A 366 -0.98 -7.90 -4.42
N LYS A 367 -0.17 -8.49 -3.53
CA LYS A 367 0.63 -9.69 -3.85
C LYS A 367 -0.23 -10.95 -3.95
N GLU A 368 -1.38 -11.02 -3.28
CA GLU A 368 -2.32 -12.15 -3.37
C GLU A 368 -3.29 -12.09 -4.56
N THR A 369 -3.54 -10.90 -5.10
CA THR A 369 -4.56 -10.72 -6.15
C THR A 369 -4.00 -11.14 -7.53
N PRO A 370 -4.66 -12.07 -8.26
CA PRO A 370 -4.23 -12.45 -9.60
C PRO A 370 -4.33 -11.25 -10.55
N LYS A 371 -3.31 -11.00 -11.37
CA LYS A 371 -3.42 -10.02 -12.46
C LYS A 371 -4.07 -10.69 -13.68
N GLY A 372 -5.38 -10.89 -13.59
CA GLY A 372 -6.17 -11.34 -14.72
C GLY A 372 -6.09 -10.36 -15.88
N LYS A 373 -5.75 -10.84 -17.08
CA LYS A 373 -6.01 -10.17 -18.36
C LYS A 373 -7.46 -10.45 -18.78
N SER A 374 -8.44 -9.83 -18.12
CA SER A 374 -9.82 -9.79 -18.61
C SER A 374 -10.59 -8.68 -17.90
N ASP A 375 -11.37 -7.91 -18.67
CA ASP A 375 -12.18 -6.78 -18.19
C ASP A 375 -13.36 -7.20 -17.28
N ASP A 376 -13.54 -8.50 -17.00
CA ASP A 376 -14.64 -9.07 -16.19
C ASP A 376 -14.22 -9.62 -14.80
N VAL A 377 -13.08 -9.20 -14.24
CA VAL A 377 -12.71 -9.59 -12.86
C VAL A 377 -13.50 -8.74 -11.85
N PRO A 378 -14.19 -9.33 -10.84
CA PRO A 378 -14.85 -8.56 -9.79
C PRO A 378 -13.84 -7.61 -9.12
N LYS A 379 -14.24 -6.33 -8.93
CA LYS A 379 -13.41 -5.24 -8.39
C LYS A 379 -12.47 -5.77 -7.29
N GLN A 380 -11.16 -5.59 -7.49
CA GLN A 380 -10.12 -5.98 -6.53
C GLN A 380 -10.53 -5.55 -5.11
N SER A 381 -10.71 -6.51 -4.20
CA SER A 381 -10.96 -6.20 -2.79
C SER A 381 -9.67 -5.64 -2.20
N ILE A 382 -9.61 -4.35 -1.91
CA ILE A 382 -8.48 -3.70 -1.22
C ILE A 382 -8.79 -3.71 0.28
N PRO A 383 -7.78 -3.88 1.17
CA PRO A 383 -8.00 -3.72 2.60
C PRO A 383 -8.58 -2.34 2.93
N TYR A 384 -9.56 -2.29 3.82
CA TYR A 384 -10.13 -1.03 4.30
C TYR A 384 -10.07 -0.96 5.82
N TRP A 385 -10.11 0.26 6.35
CA TRP A 385 -9.89 0.51 7.76
C TRP A 385 -11.02 1.32 8.37
N THR A 386 -11.46 0.94 9.56
CA THR A 386 -12.35 1.75 10.39
C THR A 386 -11.53 2.33 11.54
N TYR A 387 -11.80 3.59 11.92
CA TYR A 387 -11.13 4.26 13.03
C TYR A 387 -12.12 4.59 14.15
N HIS A 388 -11.71 4.36 15.38
CA HIS A 388 -12.53 4.49 16.59
C HIS A 388 -11.74 5.33 17.61
N PRO A 389 -11.99 6.65 17.68
CA PRO A 389 -11.24 7.54 18.55
C PRO A 389 -11.60 7.35 20.03
N LEU A 390 -10.60 7.51 20.90
CA LEU A 390 -10.78 7.65 22.34
C LEU A 390 -10.90 9.13 22.71
N ASN A 391 -11.84 9.45 23.62
CA ASN A 391 -11.92 10.77 24.20
C ASN A 391 -10.79 10.98 25.24
N SER A 392 -10.51 12.25 25.55
CA SER A 392 -9.57 12.59 26.62
C SER A 392 -9.97 11.92 27.94
N GLY A 393 -9.08 11.09 28.49
CA GLY A 393 -9.29 10.36 29.74
C GLY A 393 -10.22 9.16 29.64
N GLU A 394 -10.73 8.82 28.45
CA GLU A 394 -11.50 7.61 28.22
C GLU A 394 -10.57 6.39 28.18
N ARG A 395 -11.00 5.31 28.81
CA ARG A 395 -10.26 4.04 28.83
C ARG A 395 -11.20 2.87 28.50
N VAL A 396 -10.67 1.89 27.79
CA VAL A 396 -11.31 0.60 27.56
C VAL A 396 -11.36 -0.17 28.88
N GLU A 397 -12.57 -0.46 29.35
CA GLU A 397 -12.84 -1.28 30.52
C GLU A 397 -12.92 -2.77 30.17
N GLN A 398 -13.47 -3.12 29.01
CA GLN A 398 -13.67 -4.51 28.61
C GLN A 398 -13.46 -4.71 27.11
N VAL A 399 -12.91 -5.85 26.74
CA VAL A 399 -12.76 -6.30 25.34
C VAL A 399 -13.57 -7.58 25.17
N TRP A 400 -14.52 -7.53 24.25
CA TRP A 400 -15.42 -8.64 23.93
C TRP A 400 -15.11 -9.15 22.53
N LEU A 401 -14.92 -10.46 22.40
CA LEU A 401 -14.71 -11.15 21.13
C LEU A 401 -15.99 -11.86 20.72
N ARG A 402 -16.34 -11.71 19.45
CA ARG A 402 -17.46 -12.40 18.82
C ARG A 402 -16.93 -13.49 17.89
N THR A 403 -17.43 -14.71 18.04
CA THR A 403 -17.10 -15.85 17.16
C THR A 403 -18.37 -16.58 16.72
N LYS A 404 -18.32 -17.20 15.54
CA LYS A 404 -19.44 -18.02 15.02
C LYS A 404 -19.61 -19.26 15.88
N LYS A 405 -20.84 -19.54 16.32
CA LYS A 405 -21.15 -20.80 17.00
C LYS A 405 -21.17 -21.93 15.97
N VAL A 406 -20.32 -22.94 16.14
CA VAL A 406 -20.44 -24.18 15.37
C VAL A 406 -21.75 -24.83 15.82
N SER A 407 -22.81 -24.74 15.02
CA SER A 407 -23.97 -25.59 15.24
C SER A 407 -23.49 -27.04 15.12
N GLU A 408 -23.66 -27.85 16.15
CA GLU A 408 -23.56 -29.30 16.04
C GLU A 408 -24.55 -29.76 14.95
N LYS A 409 -24.09 -29.83 13.69
CA LYS A 409 -24.82 -30.51 12.63
C LYS A 409 -24.67 -32.01 12.89
N LEU A 410 -25.36 -32.51 13.90
CA LEU A 410 -25.82 -33.89 13.87
C LEU A 410 -26.86 -34.01 12.75
N ASP A 411 -26.71 -35.05 11.93
CA ASP A 411 -27.68 -35.59 10.99
C ASP A 411 -28.08 -34.73 9.78
N LYS A 412 -27.13 -34.46 8.86
CA LYS A 412 -27.48 -34.25 7.45
C LYS A 412 -26.66 -35.18 6.54
N SER A 413 -27.34 -35.85 5.61
CA SER A 413 -26.79 -36.85 4.70
C SER A 413 -25.71 -36.25 3.78
N GLU A 414 -24.79 -37.11 3.33
CA GLU A 414 -23.63 -36.70 2.51
C GLU A 414 -24.01 -35.98 1.21
N ASP A 415 -25.18 -36.28 0.64
CA ASP A 415 -25.67 -35.65 -0.59
C ASP A 415 -26.08 -34.18 -0.44
N GLU A 416 -26.49 -33.73 0.76
CA GLU A 416 -26.86 -32.32 1.00
C GLU A 416 -25.65 -31.38 1.16
N ARG A 417 -24.42 -31.91 1.24
CA ARG A 417 -23.19 -31.09 1.37
C ARG A 417 -22.69 -30.48 0.06
N GLN A 418 -23.16 -30.94 -1.11
CA GLN A 418 -22.58 -30.56 -2.41
C GLN A 418 -23.28 -29.40 -3.13
N GLN A 419 -24.37 -28.80 -2.60
CA GLN A 419 -25.18 -27.83 -3.34
C GLN A 419 -25.32 -26.41 -2.75
N GLU A 420 -24.64 -26.06 -1.66
CA GLU A 420 -24.58 -24.65 -1.24
C GLU A 420 -23.21 -24.04 -1.56
N PRO A 421 -23.12 -22.99 -2.40
CA PRO A 421 -21.91 -22.20 -2.52
C PRO A 421 -21.71 -21.49 -1.17
N SER A 422 -20.72 -21.95 -0.42
CA SER A 422 -20.40 -21.44 0.90
C SER A 422 -19.88 -20.00 0.82
N GLU A 423 -20.73 -18.99 1.01
CA GLU A 423 -20.31 -17.68 1.51
C GLU A 423 -19.92 -17.82 2.99
N THR A 424 -18.82 -18.52 3.24
CA THR A 424 -18.16 -18.61 4.55
C THR A 424 -17.38 -17.33 4.79
N THR A 425 -18.06 -16.25 5.13
CA THR A 425 -17.42 -15.14 5.86
C THR A 425 -17.39 -15.53 7.34
N THR A 426 -16.21 -15.60 7.94
CA THR A 426 -16.07 -15.78 9.38
C THR A 426 -16.47 -14.49 10.08
N GLU A 427 -17.56 -14.53 10.86
CA GLU A 427 -18.16 -13.34 11.50
C GLU A 427 -17.39 -12.85 12.75
N THR A 428 -16.05 -12.85 12.70
CA THR A 428 -15.20 -12.38 13.81
C THR A 428 -15.37 -10.87 14.01
N ALA A 429 -15.67 -10.45 15.24
CA ALA A 429 -15.77 -9.04 15.61
C ALA A 429 -15.26 -8.78 17.03
N LEU A 430 -14.88 -7.54 17.32
CA LEU A 430 -14.50 -7.08 18.65
C LEU A 430 -15.40 -5.94 19.11
N GLY A 431 -15.70 -5.93 20.41
CA GLY A 431 -16.44 -4.87 21.09
C GLY A 431 -15.61 -4.32 22.23
N LEU A 432 -15.25 -3.04 22.17
CA LEU A 432 -14.51 -2.37 23.24
C LEU A 432 -15.49 -1.53 24.07
N VAL A 433 -15.71 -1.93 25.33
CA VAL A 433 -16.55 -1.17 26.26
C VAL A 433 -15.66 -0.23 27.06
N THR A 434 -16.00 1.04 27.12
CA THR A 434 -15.22 2.07 27.81
C THR A 434 -15.83 2.45 29.15
N ASP A 435 -15.02 3.06 30.02
CA ASP A 435 -15.44 3.61 31.32
C ASP A 435 -16.46 4.76 31.22
N GLN A 436 -16.65 5.29 30.01
CA GLN A 436 -17.66 6.31 29.68
C GLN A 436 -18.95 5.69 29.14
N SER A 437 -19.17 4.39 29.33
CA SER A 437 -20.34 3.66 28.83
C SER A 437 -20.51 3.70 27.30
N ARG A 438 -19.41 3.92 26.55
CA ARG A 438 -19.40 3.79 25.10
C ARG A 438 -18.99 2.37 24.72
N THR A 439 -19.51 1.90 23.60
CA THR A 439 -19.07 0.65 22.96
C THR A 439 -18.49 0.98 21.60
N LEU A 440 -17.20 0.73 21.41
CA LEU A 440 -16.52 0.82 20.11
C LEU A 440 -16.62 -0.54 19.42
N PHE A 441 -17.39 -0.61 18.35
CA PHE A 441 -17.64 -1.84 17.61
C PHE A 441 -16.67 -2.00 16.44
N LEU A 442 -15.89 -3.07 16.44
CA LEU A 442 -14.92 -3.46 15.43
C LEU A 442 -15.42 -4.75 14.76
N GLY A 443 -16.43 -4.65 13.90
CA GLY A 443 -17.19 -5.82 13.42
C GLY A 443 -18.15 -5.54 12.28
N ARG A 444 -18.62 -6.60 11.61
CA ARG A 444 -19.91 -6.60 10.89
C ARG A 444 -21.05 -6.93 11.85
N SER A 445 -22.21 -6.28 11.76
CA SER A 445 -23.39 -6.71 12.52
C SER A 445 -24.14 -7.78 11.70
N SER A 446 -24.12 -9.05 12.11
CA SER A 446 -24.95 -10.08 11.45
C SER A 446 -25.29 -11.26 12.36
N SER A 447 -26.51 -11.77 12.10
CA SER A 447 -27.21 -12.95 12.61
C SER A 447 -27.50 -13.10 14.12
N ASN A 448 -28.63 -13.75 14.42
CA ASN A 448 -29.15 -14.01 15.76
C ASN A 448 -28.47 -15.21 16.46
N HIS A 449 -27.42 -15.80 15.87
CA HIS A 449 -26.80 -17.06 16.32
C HIS A 449 -25.33 -16.89 16.71
N VAL A 450 -25.02 -15.83 17.45
CA VAL A 450 -23.64 -15.45 17.73
C VAL A 450 -23.37 -15.28 19.23
N GLU A 451 -22.21 -15.74 19.68
CA GLU A 451 -21.77 -15.69 21.07
C GLU A 451 -20.69 -14.61 21.25
N TRP A 452 -20.91 -13.75 22.23
CA TRP A 452 -19.93 -12.77 22.69
C TRP A 452 -19.24 -13.29 23.93
N LYS A 453 -17.91 -13.26 23.94
CA LYS A 453 -17.09 -13.65 25.08
C LYS A 453 -16.20 -12.49 25.51
N CYS A 454 -16.26 -12.12 26.77
CA CYS A 454 -15.33 -11.15 27.35
C CYS A 454 -13.94 -11.81 27.43
N ILE A 455 -12.97 -11.26 26.70
CA ILE A 455 -11.59 -11.79 26.62
C ILE A 455 -10.59 -10.96 27.42
N ALA A 456 -10.90 -9.71 27.75
CA ALA A 456 -10.07 -8.90 28.65
C ALA A 456 -10.93 -7.91 29.44
N LYS A 457 -10.51 -7.63 30.69
CA LYS A 457 -11.17 -6.68 31.59
C LYS A 457 -10.12 -5.83 32.31
N TYR A 458 -10.43 -4.55 32.48
CA TYR A 458 -9.53 -3.57 33.07
C TYR A 458 -9.29 -3.88 34.54
N SER A 459 -8.04 -3.76 34.94
CA SER A 459 -7.59 -3.87 36.32
C SER A 459 -6.58 -2.77 36.60
N THR A 460 -6.65 -2.18 37.79
CA THR A 460 -5.65 -1.20 38.24
C THR A 460 -4.29 -1.82 38.52
N CYS A 461 -4.23 -3.15 38.65
CA CYS A 461 -3.02 -3.88 39.03
C CYS A 461 -2.25 -4.44 37.83
N ILE A 462 -2.88 -4.61 36.67
CA ILE A 462 -2.31 -5.33 35.52
C ILE A 462 -2.68 -4.60 34.22
N PRO A 463 -1.71 -4.33 33.32
CA PRO A 463 -1.99 -3.81 31.98
C PRO A 463 -2.95 -4.72 31.19
N MET A 464 -3.82 -4.11 30.39
CA MET A 464 -4.79 -4.86 29.58
C MET A 464 -4.13 -5.30 28.27
N MET A 465 -3.42 -6.43 28.33
CA MET A 465 -2.73 -7.01 27.18
C MET A 465 -3.61 -8.03 26.45
N VAL A 466 -3.86 -7.79 25.17
CA VAL A 466 -4.48 -8.77 24.25
C VAL A 466 -3.51 -9.04 23.13
N TYR A 467 -3.26 -10.31 22.84
CA TYR A 467 -2.41 -10.74 21.76
C TYR A 467 -3.25 -11.30 20.63
N PHE A 468 -2.83 -11.10 19.37
CA PHE A 468 -3.51 -11.67 18.22
C PHE A 468 -2.54 -11.97 17.07
N SER A 469 -2.90 -12.93 16.21
CA SER A 469 -2.11 -13.29 15.03
C SER A 469 -2.73 -12.70 13.75
N PRO A 470 -2.21 -11.57 13.20
CA PRO A 470 -2.73 -10.98 11.96
C PRO A 470 -2.46 -11.87 10.75
N ARG A 471 -3.46 -12.00 9.87
CA ARG A 471 -3.37 -12.72 8.58
C ARG A 471 -4.36 -12.16 7.58
N LEU A 472 -4.03 -12.18 6.29
CA LEU A 472 -4.94 -11.71 5.24
C LEU A 472 -6.20 -12.56 5.10
N ASP A 473 -6.14 -13.83 5.49
CA ASP A 473 -7.34 -14.66 5.52
C ASP A 473 -8.22 -14.37 6.75
N GLY A 474 -7.77 -13.55 7.71
CA GLY A 474 -8.46 -13.20 8.95
C GLY A 474 -7.67 -13.60 10.18
N ILE A 475 -7.77 -12.83 11.27
CA ILE A 475 -7.11 -13.14 12.54
C ILE A 475 -7.52 -14.54 12.98
N SER A 476 -6.56 -15.43 13.20
CA SER A 476 -6.79 -16.86 13.47
C SER A 476 -6.80 -17.22 14.96
N LEU A 477 -6.16 -16.40 15.80
CA LEU A 477 -5.97 -16.66 17.23
C LEU A 477 -5.89 -15.34 18.00
N PHE A 478 -6.63 -15.26 19.10
CA PHE A 478 -6.45 -14.28 20.15
C PHE A 478 -5.95 -14.95 21.44
N ALA A 479 -5.16 -14.25 22.23
CA ALA A 479 -4.75 -14.69 23.56
C ALA A 479 -4.75 -13.53 24.56
N ALA A 480 -5.27 -13.76 25.76
CA ALA A 480 -5.28 -12.75 26.83
C ALA A 480 -5.31 -13.45 28.20
N PRO A 481 -4.93 -12.78 29.30
CA PRO A 481 -5.16 -13.31 30.65
C PRO A 481 -6.64 -13.66 30.86
N PRO A 482 -6.97 -14.75 31.58
CA PRO A 482 -8.35 -15.16 31.80
C PRO A 482 -9.11 -14.09 32.58
N VAL A 483 -10.38 -13.92 32.22
CA VAL A 483 -11.30 -13.02 32.91
C VAL A 483 -12.13 -13.86 33.88
N ASP A 484 -11.97 -13.64 35.18
CA ASP A 484 -12.76 -14.32 36.22
C ASP A 484 -14.26 -14.00 36.06
N GLY A 485 -15.11 -15.04 36.04
CA GLY A 485 -16.58 -14.91 36.01
C GLY A 485 -17.17 -14.46 34.66
N SER A 486 -16.52 -14.76 33.52
CA SER A 486 -16.99 -14.36 32.19
C SER A 486 -18.40 -14.86 31.84
N ASP A 487 -18.78 -16.04 32.35
CA ASP A 487 -20.02 -16.73 31.95
C ASP A 487 -21.27 -16.18 32.66
N GLU A 488 -21.09 -15.33 33.69
CA GLU A 488 -22.19 -14.74 34.47
C GLU A 488 -22.42 -13.24 34.22
N ASN A 489 -21.54 -12.56 33.46
CA ASN A 489 -21.71 -11.14 33.19
C ASN A 489 -22.73 -10.90 32.06
N PRO A 490 -23.76 -10.05 32.27
CA PRO A 490 -24.72 -9.75 31.21
C PRO A 490 -24.01 -9.05 30.05
N LEU A 491 -24.44 -9.38 28.82
CA LEU A 491 -23.96 -8.74 27.61
C LEU A 491 -24.17 -7.21 27.73
N PRO A 492 -23.13 -6.38 27.56
CA PRO A 492 -23.28 -4.93 27.54
C PRO A 492 -24.35 -4.49 26.54
N ALA A 493 -25.21 -3.55 26.93
CA ALA A 493 -26.37 -3.15 26.12
C ALA A 493 -25.98 -2.72 24.69
N GLY A 494 -24.81 -2.10 24.51
CA GLY A 494 -24.29 -1.69 23.20
C GLY A 494 -23.75 -2.82 22.31
N LEU A 495 -23.66 -4.05 22.81
CA LEU A 495 -23.26 -5.25 22.05
C LEU A 495 -24.46 -6.16 21.70
N SER A 496 -25.65 -5.85 22.20
CA SER A 496 -26.88 -6.56 21.85
C SER A 496 -27.18 -6.43 20.35
N PRO A 497 -27.70 -7.47 19.68
CA PRO A 497 -28.04 -7.39 18.26
C PRO A 497 -29.06 -6.29 18.00
N GLN A 498 -28.64 -5.21 17.34
CA GLN A 498 -29.57 -4.25 16.74
C GLN A 498 -29.95 -4.75 15.34
N SER A 499 -31.11 -4.31 14.82
CA SER A 499 -31.60 -4.70 13.49
C SER A 499 -30.52 -4.59 12.42
N GLU A 500 -30.45 -5.59 11.54
CA GLU A 500 -29.47 -5.70 10.45
C GLU A 500 -29.14 -4.36 9.81
N SER A 501 -27.93 -3.89 10.05
CA SER A 501 -27.35 -2.76 9.36
C SER A 501 -25.91 -3.13 8.97
N GLU A 502 -25.56 -2.80 7.73
CA GLU A 502 -24.23 -2.98 7.12
C GLU A 502 -23.11 -2.48 8.07
N PRO A 503 -21.84 -2.91 7.92
CA PRO A 503 -20.70 -2.34 8.67
C PRO A 503 -20.52 -0.82 8.49
N LEU A 504 -21.23 -0.22 7.52
CA LEU A 504 -21.38 1.21 7.31
C LEU A 504 -22.50 1.84 8.14
N ALA A 505 -23.13 1.08 9.06
CA ALA A 505 -24.12 1.58 10.00
C ALA A 505 -23.49 2.70 10.80
N ILE A 506 -23.88 3.91 10.39
CA ILE A 506 -23.45 5.18 10.91
C ILE A 506 -23.68 5.10 12.41
N SER A 507 -22.60 5.07 13.20
CA SER A 507 -22.72 5.40 14.62
C SER A 507 -23.47 6.72 14.70
N ASP A 508 -24.48 6.85 15.54
CA ASP A 508 -25.26 8.08 15.72
C ASP A 508 -24.30 9.24 16.07
N VAL A 509 -23.72 9.87 15.05
CA VAL A 509 -22.74 10.94 15.20
C VAL A 509 -23.56 12.21 15.22
N SER A 510 -23.78 12.70 16.43
CA SER A 510 -24.34 14.04 16.61
C SER A 510 -23.44 15.04 15.92
N LEU A 511 -24.01 15.89 15.06
CA LEU A 511 -23.28 17.02 14.48
C LEU A 511 -23.25 18.24 15.41
N ASP A 512 -23.94 18.15 16.56
CA ASP A 512 -24.00 19.25 17.52
C ASP A 512 -22.65 19.47 18.19
N GLY A 513 -22.21 20.73 18.23
CA GLY A 513 -20.94 21.11 18.82
C GLY A 513 -19.69 20.67 18.03
N VAL A 514 -19.81 20.24 16.78
CA VAL A 514 -18.64 19.96 15.91
C VAL A 514 -17.87 21.26 15.65
N LYS A 515 -16.54 21.18 15.79
CA LYS A 515 -15.60 22.28 15.57
C LYS A 515 -14.82 22.09 14.26
N GLU A 516 -14.42 20.86 13.98
CA GLU A 516 -13.54 20.50 12.88
C GLU A 516 -13.96 19.17 12.25
N VAL A 517 -13.72 19.02 10.95
CA VAL A 517 -13.96 17.77 10.20
C VAL A 517 -12.71 17.44 9.39
N ALA A 518 -12.15 16.25 9.60
CA ALA A 518 -11.12 15.70 8.73
C ALA A 518 -11.76 14.73 7.74
N ILE A 519 -11.39 14.84 6.46
CA ILE A 519 -11.98 14.08 5.36
C ILE A 519 -10.99 13.04 4.88
N CYS A 520 -11.40 11.77 4.87
CA CYS A 520 -10.62 10.68 4.27
C CYS A 520 -11.12 10.42 2.84
N ARG A 521 -10.22 10.48 1.85
CA ARG A 521 -10.55 10.22 0.44
C ARG A 521 -9.85 8.99 -0.09
N GLU A 522 -10.60 8.18 -0.84
CA GLU A 522 -10.10 7.00 -1.55
C GLU A 522 -10.37 7.13 -3.05
N GLN A 523 -9.53 6.49 -3.86
CA GLN A 523 -9.74 6.42 -5.29
C GLN A 523 -10.88 5.43 -5.59
N TYR A 524 -11.94 5.90 -6.24
CA TYR A 524 -13.10 5.07 -6.57
C TYR A 524 -13.06 4.61 -8.03
N HIS A 525 -12.78 5.53 -8.96
CA HIS A 525 -12.52 5.26 -10.37
C HIS A 525 -11.28 6.06 -10.85
N LYS A 526 -10.80 5.82 -12.07
CA LYS A 526 -9.61 6.49 -12.62
C LYS A 526 -9.71 8.02 -12.63
N GLU A 527 -10.93 8.55 -12.68
CA GLU A 527 -11.25 9.97 -12.85
C GLU A 527 -11.97 10.58 -11.64
N CYS A 528 -12.27 9.80 -10.60
CA CYS A 528 -13.12 10.24 -9.47
C CYS A 528 -12.59 9.73 -8.12
N THR A 529 -12.63 10.60 -7.11
CA THR A 529 -12.32 10.27 -5.72
C THR A 529 -13.59 10.25 -4.89
N SER A 530 -13.68 9.28 -3.98
CA SER A 530 -14.78 9.20 -3.02
C SER A 530 -14.31 9.60 -1.64
N ILE A 531 -15.12 10.35 -0.90
CA ILE A 531 -15.00 10.48 0.55
C ILE A 531 -15.38 9.13 1.14
N SER A 532 -14.38 8.41 1.66
CA SER A 532 -14.58 7.08 2.24
C SER A 532 -14.95 7.14 3.72
N GLY A 533 -14.58 8.22 4.41
CA GLY A 533 -14.95 8.47 5.81
C GLY A 533 -14.65 9.88 6.30
N LEU A 534 -15.24 10.22 7.45
CA LEU A 534 -15.20 11.54 8.07
C LEU A 534 -14.87 11.40 9.57
N LEU A 535 -13.91 12.19 10.06
CA LEU A 535 -13.57 12.30 11.47
C LEU A 535 -13.98 13.68 12.00
N PHE A 536 -14.92 13.70 12.92
CA PHE A 536 -15.45 14.89 13.57
C PHE A 536 -14.71 15.14 14.88
N ARG A 537 -14.30 16.40 15.11
CA ARG A 537 -13.78 16.86 16.40
C ARG A 537 -14.70 17.92 16.99
N TYR A 538 -15.06 17.74 18.25
CA TYR A 538 -16.04 18.57 18.95
C TYR A 538 -15.38 19.69 19.75
N LYS A 539 -16.14 20.75 20.06
CA LYS A 539 -15.69 21.87 20.90
C LYS A 539 -15.30 21.42 22.32
N ASP A 540 -15.88 20.32 22.82
CA ASP A 540 -15.55 19.72 24.12
C ASP A 540 -14.32 18.79 24.08
N GLY A 541 -13.66 18.65 22.92
CA GLY A 541 -12.48 17.82 22.71
C GLY A 541 -12.78 16.35 22.39
N LYS A 542 -14.05 15.95 22.34
CA LYS A 542 -14.42 14.59 21.88
C LYS A 542 -14.17 14.42 20.40
N GLN A 543 -14.19 13.16 19.96
CA GLN A 543 -14.06 12.80 18.55
C GLN A 543 -15.02 11.67 18.19
N ALA A 544 -15.49 11.67 16.94
CA ALA A 544 -16.32 10.61 16.37
C ALA A 544 -15.95 10.39 14.90
N CYS A 545 -15.96 9.15 14.45
CA CYS A 545 -15.56 8.80 13.08
C CYS A 545 -16.67 8.00 12.40
N VAL A 546 -16.91 8.28 11.12
CA VAL A 546 -17.90 7.60 10.28
C VAL A 546 -17.22 7.09 9.01
N GLY A 547 -17.57 5.87 8.60
CA GLY A 547 -17.06 5.26 7.37
C GLY A 547 -15.63 4.73 7.50
N LYS A 548 -14.98 4.57 6.34
CA LYS A 548 -13.60 4.09 6.23
C LYS A 548 -12.63 5.24 6.43
N PHE A 549 -11.72 5.13 7.39
CA PHE A 549 -10.83 6.24 7.72
C PHE A 549 -9.39 5.76 7.87
N ARG A 550 -8.49 6.39 7.12
CA ARG A 550 -7.05 6.20 7.21
C ARG A 550 -6.36 7.54 7.32
N PHE A 551 -5.40 7.66 8.22
CA PHE A 551 -4.68 8.92 8.42
C PHE A 551 -3.75 9.25 7.24
N ASP A 552 -3.20 8.26 6.52
CA ASP A 552 -2.40 8.50 5.30
C ASP A 552 -3.22 9.03 4.11
N LYS A 553 -4.55 8.99 4.22
CA LYS A 553 -5.52 9.48 3.22
C LYS A 553 -6.39 10.63 3.74
N ALA A 554 -6.12 11.12 4.95
CA ALA A 554 -6.82 12.26 5.52
C ALA A 554 -6.33 13.56 4.88
N GLN A 555 -7.25 14.37 4.40
CA GLN A 555 -7.00 15.73 3.89
C GLN A 555 -6.84 16.73 5.04
N GLU A 556 -6.61 18.00 4.68
CA GLU A 556 -6.58 19.11 5.64
C GLU A 556 -7.88 19.19 6.43
N VAL A 557 -7.75 19.52 7.71
CA VAL A 557 -8.85 19.59 8.66
C VAL A 557 -9.66 20.85 8.36
N LEU A 558 -10.93 20.68 8.00
CA LEU A 558 -11.84 21.79 7.76
C LEU A 558 -12.37 22.34 9.09
N SER A 559 -12.18 23.63 9.33
CA SER A 559 -12.84 24.32 10.44
C SER A 559 -14.29 24.57 10.07
N VAL A 560 -15.20 24.06 10.90
CA VAL A 560 -16.64 24.22 10.73
C VAL A 560 -17.29 24.97 11.90
N ALA A 561 -16.44 25.54 12.76
CA ALA A 561 -16.90 26.32 13.89
C ALA A 561 -17.83 27.44 13.40
N ASP A 562 -19.03 27.46 13.98
CA ASP A 562 -20.03 28.53 13.84
C ASP A 562 -20.75 28.58 12.48
N LEU A 563 -20.64 27.52 11.67
CA LEU A 563 -21.47 27.33 10.47
C LEU A 563 -22.81 26.66 10.82
N PRO A 564 -23.92 27.02 10.14
CA PRO A 564 -25.24 26.43 10.42
C PRO A 564 -25.47 25.08 9.73
N CYS A 565 -24.73 24.78 8.66
CA CYS A 565 -24.80 23.54 7.89
C CYS A 565 -23.57 23.36 7.01
N PHE A 566 -23.39 22.15 6.47
CA PHE A 566 -22.52 21.84 5.34
C PHE A 566 -23.32 21.14 4.24
N TYR A 567 -22.72 20.97 3.07
CA TYR A 567 -23.31 20.33 1.90
C TYR A 567 -22.49 19.10 1.52
N LEU A 568 -23.16 17.98 1.26
CA LEU A 568 -22.56 16.74 0.80
C LEU A 568 -22.93 16.52 -0.67
N GLY A 569 -21.93 16.42 -1.55
CA GLY A 569 -22.09 16.16 -2.97
C GLY A 569 -22.01 14.67 -3.25
N VAL A 570 -23.10 14.07 -3.74
CA VAL A 570 -23.19 12.64 -4.03
C VAL A 570 -23.24 12.42 -5.54
N ASN A 571 -22.27 11.71 -6.08
CA ASN A 571 -22.26 11.29 -7.47
C ASN A 571 -23.11 10.03 -7.64
N ILE A 572 -23.94 10.00 -8.68
CA ILE A 572 -24.78 8.86 -9.03
C ILE A 572 -24.30 8.32 -10.37
N PHE A 573 -23.68 7.15 -10.35
CA PHE A 573 -23.21 6.48 -11.55
C PHE A 573 -24.37 5.81 -12.31
N ASP A 574 -24.16 5.56 -13.61
CA ASP A 574 -25.14 4.90 -14.50
C ASP A 574 -25.60 3.51 -13.99
N ASP A 575 -24.77 2.85 -13.17
CA ASP A 575 -25.09 1.57 -12.53
C ASP A 575 -25.92 1.71 -11.24
N GLY A 576 -26.37 2.93 -10.91
CA GLY A 576 -27.17 3.27 -9.74
C GLY A 576 -26.37 3.42 -8.45
N LYS A 577 -25.04 3.25 -8.48
CA LYS A 577 -24.21 3.42 -7.28
C LYS A 577 -24.10 4.90 -6.90
N ARG A 578 -24.31 5.16 -5.61
CA ARG A 578 -24.18 6.49 -5.00
C ARG A 578 -22.85 6.59 -4.27
N VAL A 579 -22.06 7.60 -4.59
CA VAL A 579 -20.73 7.80 -4.02
C VAL A 579 -20.64 9.21 -3.48
N LEU A 580 -20.30 9.35 -2.20
CA LEU A 580 -20.02 10.64 -1.63
C LEU A 580 -18.70 11.16 -2.21
N GLU A 581 -18.74 12.24 -2.97
CA GLU A 581 -17.59 12.79 -3.69
C GLU A 581 -17.13 14.11 -3.09
N GLU A 582 -18.01 14.91 -2.50
CA GLU A 582 -17.62 16.23 -2.02
C GLU A 582 -18.29 16.67 -0.72
N LEU A 583 -17.60 17.53 0.02
CA LEU A 583 -18.11 18.20 1.22
C LEU A 583 -17.77 19.69 1.13
N CYS A 584 -18.79 20.53 1.08
CA CYS A 584 -18.69 21.98 0.93
C CYS A 584 -19.27 22.72 2.14
N LEU A 585 -18.59 23.79 2.57
CA LEU A 585 -19.03 24.62 3.71
C LEU A 585 -20.02 25.72 3.30
N SER A 586 -20.07 26.07 2.02
CA SER A 586 -21.01 27.01 1.42
C SER A 586 -21.92 26.32 0.43
N LYS A 587 -23.07 26.95 0.13
CA LYS A 587 -23.99 26.43 -0.90
C LYS A 587 -23.23 26.35 -2.24
N PRO A 588 -23.20 25.16 -2.89
CA PRO A 588 -22.52 25.00 -4.17
C PRO A 588 -23.27 25.78 -5.25
N GLU A 589 -22.56 26.57 -6.05
CA GLU A 589 -23.15 27.46 -7.05
C GLU A 589 -23.38 26.76 -8.40
N HIS A 590 -22.55 25.79 -8.80
CA HIS A 590 -22.75 24.99 -10.02
C HIS A 590 -21.88 23.72 -10.06
N GLU A 591 -22.50 22.55 -9.93
CA GLU A 591 -22.01 21.28 -10.48
C GLU A 591 -23.24 20.44 -10.88
N GLU A 592 -23.45 20.18 -12.18
CA GLU A 592 -24.66 19.51 -12.68
C GLU A 592 -24.67 17.98 -12.44
N TYR A 593 -23.55 17.37 -12.07
CA TYR A 593 -23.43 15.91 -11.93
C TYR A 593 -23.51 15.38 -10.50
N LEU A 594 -23.48 16.25 -9.47
CA LEU A 594 -23.59 15.86 -8.07
C LEU A 594 -24.98 16.18 -7.49
N GLU A 595 -25.56 15.21 -6.77
CA GLU A 595 -26.75 15.39 -5.93
C GLU A 595 -26.33 15.99 -4.58
N TRP A 596 -26.61 17.29 -4.40
CA TRP A 596 -26.22 18.03 -3.21
C TRP A 596 -27.23 17.92 -2.06
N HIS A 597 -26.78 17.42 -0.92
CA HIS A 597 -27.56 17.26 0.29
C HIS A 597 -27.12 18.29 1.34
N ARG A 598 -28.04 19.12 1.82
CA ARG A 598 -27.78 20.05 2.91
C ARG A 598 -27.87 19.32 4.25
N THR A 599 -26.81 19.36 5.04
CA THR A 599 -26.74 18.72 6.36
C THR A 599 -26.62 19.78 7.46
N PRO A 600 -27.71 20.06 8.21
CA PRO A 600 -27.67 20.92 9.38
C PRO A 600 -26.83 20.31 10.52
N TYR A 601 -26.09 21.12 11.27
CA TYR A 601 -25.32 20.63 12.42
C TYR A 601 -26.17 20.18 13.62
N ASN A 602 -27.49 20.41 13.61
CA ASN A 602 -28.39 19.93 14.68
C ASN A 602 -29.06 18.59 14.36
N ASN A 603 -28.69 17.94 13.25
CA ASN A 603 -29.21 16.64 12.85
C ASN A 603 -28.15 15.55 12.99
N ASP A 604 -28.60 14.30 12.98
CA ASP A 604 -27.73 13.14 12.86
C ASP A 604 -27.28 12.99 11.39
N ILE A 605 -25.98 12.76 11.18
CA ILE A 605 -25.40 12.57 9.85
C ILE A 605 -26.00 11.36 9.13
N SER A 606 -26.52 10.37 9.87
CA SER A 606 -27.18 9.18 9.35
C SER A 606 -28.36 9.47 8.42
N GLN A 607 -29.02 10.62 8.62
CA GLN A 607 -30.16 11.07 7.81
C GLN A 607 -29.73 11.74 6.49
N SER A 608 -28.46 12.13 6.38
CA SER A 608 -27.91 12.87 5.23
C SER A 608 -26.97 12.06 4.34
N MET A 609 -26.46 10.94 4.86
CA MET A 609 -25.65 10.00 4.08
C MET A 609 -26.56 9.13 3.19
N PRO A 610 -26.12 8.77 1.97
CA PRO A 610 -26.89 7.90 1.10
C PRO A 610 -27.04 6.49 1.70
N ASN A 611 -28.12 6.27 2.44
CA ASN A 611 -28.52 4.96 2.97
C ASN A 611 -29.04 4.08 1.82
N LYS A 612 -28.13 3.34 1.17
CA LYS A 612 -28.34 2.04 0.49
C LYS A 612 -27.16 1.77 -0.44
N VAL A 613 -26.13 1.12 0.09
CA VAL A 613 -25.19 0.34 -0.73
C VAL A 613 -25.63 -1.12 -0.56
N ASP A 614 -25.86 -1.79 -1.69
CA ASP A 614 -26.16 -3.21 -1.86
C ASP A 614 -27.46 -3.77 -1.24
N ARG A 615 -28.58 -3.60 -1.96
CA ARG A 615 -29.69 -4.57 -1.94
C ARG A 615 -30.01 -5.01 -3.38
N HIS A 616 -29.57 -6.23 -3.70
CA HIS A 616 -30.11 -7.15 -4.70
C HIS A 616 -30.49 -6.63 -6.09
N PHE A 617 -29.71 -7.09 -7.08
CA PHE A 617 -30.24 -7.53 -8.37
C PHE A 617 -31.36 -8.56 -8.13
N ASN A 618 -32.61 -8.20 -8.42
CA ASN A 618 -33.54 -9.05 -9.17
C ASN A 618 -34.80 -8.26 -9.54
N GLU A 619 -35.21 -8.45 -10.80
CA GLU A 619 -36.52 -8.16 -11.41
C GLU A 619 -36.82 -6.74 -11.93
N SER A 620 -36.78 -6.66 -13.26
CA SER A 620 -37.60 -5.86 -14.21
C SER A 620 -38.88 -5.21 -13.62
N THR A 621 -39.26 -3.96 -13.93
CA THR A 621 -39.93 -3.54 -15.18
C THR A 621 -40.34 -2.06 -15.13
N TYR A 622 -40.22 -1.37 -16.27
CA TYR A 622 -41.05 -0.28 -16.85
C TYR A 622 -41.78 0.81 -16.01
N ALA A 623 -41.42 2.05 -16.37
CA ALA A 623 -42.28 3.11 -16.96
C ALA A 623 -43.00 4.18 -16.11
N ASN A 624 -42.69 5.43 -16.50
CA ASN A 624 -43.53 6.62 -16.71
C ASN A 624 -44.32 7.22 -15.54
N MET A 625 -44.15 8.53 -15.31
CA MET A 625 -45.10 9.56 -15.79
C MET A 625 -44.53 10.99 -15.64
N CYS A 626 -44.81 11.81 -16.66
CA CYS A 626 -44.68 13.27 -16.74
C CYS A 626 -45.49 13.98 -15.61
N SER A 627 -45.43 15.28 -15.33
CA SER A 627 -45.29 16.47 -16.18
C SER A 627 -45.35 17.73 -15.30
N ASP A 628 -44.76 18.81 -15.81
CA ASP A 628 -45.16 20.23 -15.68
C ASP A 628 -45.28 20.89 -14.29
N HIS A 629 -44.47 21.94 -14.08
CA HIS A 629 -44.99 23.31 -14.20
C HIS A 629 -43.87 24.34 -14.37
N SER A 630 -44.04 25.16 -15.39
CA SER A 630 -43.27 26.36 -15.72
C SER A 630 -43.63 27.54 -14.83
N GLU A 631 -42.65 28.34 -14.41
CA GLU A 631 -42.83 29.80 -14.25
C GLU A 631 -41.51 30.55 -14.47
N LYS A 632 -41.61 31.70 -15.15
CA LYS A 632 -40.53 32.51 -15.75
C LYS A 632 -40.33 33.83 -14.96
N PRO A 633 -39.32 34.67 -15.28
CA PRO A 633 -38.37 35.25 -14.31
C PRO A 633 -38.62 36.74 -14.01
N ILE A 634 -38.08 37.23 -12.88
CA ILE A 634 -37.93 38.68 -12.63
C ILE A 634 -36.60 38.99 -11.91
N GLY A 635 -35.69 39.63 -12.65
CA GLY A 635 -35.12 40.94 -12.29
C GLY A 635 -34.06 41.08 -11.19
N GLN A 636 -32.82 41.28 -11.65
CA GLN A 636 -31.74 42.16 -11.14
C GLN A 636 -30.71 41.60 -10.11
N SER A 637 -29.47 41.65 -10.58
CA SER A 637 -28.15 41.25 -10.07
C SER A 637 -27.71 41.89 -8.73
N PRO A 638 -26.69 41.31 -8.06
CA PRO A 638 -25.30 41.72 -8.33
C PRO A 638 -24.30 40.55 -8.47
N LYS A 639 -23.26 40.77 -9.28
CA LYS A 639 -22.15 39.86 -9.63
C LYS A 639 -21.32 39.40 -8.41
N PRO A 640 -20.77 38.16 -8.39
CA PRO A 640 -19.76 37.72 -7.43
C PRO A 640 -18.37 38.32 -7.75
N LYS A 641 -17.51 38.41 -6.72
CA LYS A 641 -16.23 39.13 -6.72
C LYS A 641 -15.18 38.42 -7.58
N ASP A 642 -14.69 39.11 -8.61
CA ASP A 642 -13.51 38.75 -9.41
C ASP A 642 -12.25 38.69 -8.53
N GLU A 643 -11.73 37.50 -8.25
CA GLU A 643 -10.34 37.35 -7.81
C GLU A 643 -9.44 37.53 -9.06
N LYS A 644 -8.70 38.63 -9.11
CA LYS A 644 -7.94 39.01 -10.31
C LYS A 644 -6.72 38.09 -10.46
N LEU A 645 -6.78 37.13 -11.38
CA LEU A 645 -5.63 36.33 -11.81
C LEU A 645 -4.43 37.22 -12.17
N SER A 646 -3.22 36.80 -11.76
CA SER A 646 -1.97 37.46 -12.16
C SER A 646 -1.73 37.29 -13.67
N PRO A 647 -0.98 38.20 -14.32
CA PRO A 647 -0.58 38.05 -15.71
C PRO A 647 0.04 36.68 -16.05
N LEU A 648 0.89 36.13 -15.17
CA LEU A 648 1.47 34.80 -15.37
C LEU A 648 0.42 33.68 -15.25
N GLN A 649 -0.55 33.79 -14.35
CA GLN A 649 -1.67 32.84 -14.27
C GLN A 649 -2.53 32.89 -15.54
N LYS A 650 -2.79 34.09 -16.07
CA LYS A 650 -3.50 34.25 -17.35
C LYS A 650 -2.74 33.66 -18.53
N HIS A 651 -1.41 33.75 -18.53
CA HIS A 651 -0.56 33.14 -19.55
C HIS A 651 -0.75 31.62 -19.63
N VAL A 652 -0.80 30.94 -18.48
CA VAL A 652 -0.96 29.47 -18.43
C VAL A 652 -2.42 29.01 -18.47
N GLN A 653 -3.38 29.90 -18.26
CA GLN A 653 -4.82 29.59 -18.26
C GLN A 653 -5.30 28.96 -19.58
N PHE A 654 -4.61 29.17 -20.70
CA PHE A 654 -4.93 28.48 -21.95
C PHE A 654 -4.88 26.94 -21.83
N TRP A 655 -4.01 26.43 -20.95
CA TRP A 655 -3.82 25.00 -20.69
C TRP A 655 -4.66 24.47 -19.52
N ASP A 656 -5.21 25.33 -18.67
CA ASP A 656 -6.15 24.98 -17.60
C ASP A 656 -7.59 25.12 -18.13
N ARG A 657 -8.06 24.08 -18.83
CA ARG A 657 -9.23 24.18 -19.72
C ARG A 657 -10.57 24.09 -18.99
N ASP A 658 -10.58 23.29 -17.94
CA ASP A 658 -11.67 23.14 -16.98
C ASP A 658 -11.61 24.20 -15.87
N ASN A 659 -10.53 24.99 -15.81
CA ASN A 659 -10.37 26.12 -14.90
C ASN A 659 -10.45 25.65 -13.43
N ASP A 660 -9.90 24.46 -13.16
CA ASP A 660 -9.79 23.85 -11.84
C ASP A 660 -8.48 24.26 -11.12
N GLY A 661 -7.62 25.02 -11.80
CA GLY A 661 -6.33 25.46 -11.29
C GLY A 661 -5.22 24.42 -11.44
N ILE A 662 -5.45 23.34 -12.18
CA ILE A 662 -4.54 22.21 -12.36
C ILE A 662 -4.34 21.95 -13.87
N ILE A 663 -3.08 21.92 -14.29
CA ILE A 663 -2.72 21.54 -15.67
C ILE A 663 -2.09 20.15 -15.64
N TYR A 664 -2.72 19.19 -16.32
CA TYR A 664 -2.18 17.84 -16.47
C TYR A 664 -1.23 17.72 -17.67
N PRO A 665 -0.37 16.68 -17.71
CA PRO A 665 0.52 16.47 -18.85
C PRO A 665 -0.19 16.40 -20.21
N TRP A 666 -1.39 15.82 -20.27
CA TRP A 666 -2.16 15.76 -21.51
C TRP A 666 -2.76 17.10 -21.91
N ASP A 667 -3.04 18.01 -20.98
CA ASP A 667 -3.52 19.35 -21.30
C ASP A 667 -2.42 20.15 -21.98
N VAL A 668 -1.18 20.03 -21.49
CA VAL A 668 0.01 20.57 -22.15
C VAL A 668 0.11 20.07 -23.59
N TYR A 669 0.08 18.74 -23.78
CA TYR A 669 0.11 18.14 -25.12
C TYR A 669 -1.02 18.68 -26.02
N ASN A 670 -2.27 18.67 -25.55
CA ASN A 670 -3.43 19.09 -26.30
C ASN A 670 -3.38 20.59 -26.66
N GLY A 671 -2.93 21.44 -25.75
CA GLY A 671 -2.77 22.88 -26.01
C GLY A 671 -1.76 23.15 -27.12
N PHE A 672 -0.61 22.47 -27.13
CA PHE A 672 0.37 22.59 -28.22
C PHE A 672 -0.19 22.08 -29.57
N ARG A 673 -1.00 21.01 -29.56
CA ARG A 673 -1.69 20.52 -30.76
C ARG A 673 -2.69 21.54 -31.31
N GLU A 674 -3.44 22.21 -30.44
CA GLU A 674 -4.40 23.25 -30.83
C GLU A 674 -3.73 24.50 -31.40
N LEU A 675 -2.58 24.90 -30.86
CA LEU A 675 -1.76 25.99 -31.40
C LEU A 675 -1.13 25.66 -32.76
N GLY A 676 -1.11 24.37 -33.15
CA GLY A 676 -0.68 23.93 -34.47
C GLY A 676 0.71 23.30 -34.54
N PHE A 677 1.28 22.96 -33.39
CA PHE A 677 2.54 22.24 -33.33
C PHE A 677 2.36 20.77 -33.74
N GLY A 678 3.36 20.23 -34.44
CA GLY A 678 3.40 18.84 -34.87
C GLY A 678 3.48 17.85 -33.71
N LEU A 679 3.30 16.56 -34.03
CA LEU A 679 3.30 15.48 -33.04
C LEU A 679 4.57 15.44 -32.19
N PHE A 680 5.76 15.50 -32.82
CA PHE A 680 7.03 15.44 -32.10
C PHE A 680 7.24 16.60 -31.14
N PHE A 681 6.86 17.81 -31.56
CA PHE A 681 6.95 18.99 -30.69
C PHE A 681 6.00 18.89 -29.51
N SER A 682 4.78 18.40 -29.74
CA SER A 682 3.76 18.23 -28.69
C SER A 682 4.14 17.11 -27.71
N ILE A 683 4.84 16.06 -28.16
CA ILE A 683 5.44 15.08 -27.24
C ILE A 683 6.58 15.71 -26.44
N GLY A 684 7.42 16.53 -27.09
CA GLY A 684 8.49 17.27 -26.42
C GLY A 684 7.99 18.23 -25.33
N SER A 685 6.80 18.82 -25.49
CA SER A 685 6.21 19.68 -24.46
C SER A 685 5.84 18.94 -23.17
N LEU A 686 5.81 17.60 -23.15
CA LEU A 686 5.65 16.82 -21.91
C LEU A 686 6.86 16.96 -20.95
N LEU A 687 7.96 17.58 -21.38
CA LEU A 687 9.02 18.00 -20.47
C LEU A 687 8.57 19.12 -19.51
N ILE A 688 7.63 19.98 -19.92
CA ILE A 688 7.09 21.07 -19.08
C ILE A 688 6.52 20.52 -17.76
N PRO A 689 5.56 19.57 -17.75
CA PRO A 689 5.05 19.02 -16.49
C PRO A 689 6.11 18.26 -15.68
N ILE A 690 7.10 17.62 -16.33
CA ILE A 690 8.20 16.94 -15.62
C ILE A 690 8.99 17.93 -14.76
N PHE A 691 9.24 19.15 -15.26
CA PHE A 691 10.06 20.13 -14.56
C PHE A 691 9.28 21.15 -13.75
N PHE A 692 8.03 21.46 -14.13
CA PHE A 692 7.23 22.51 -13.49
C PHE A 692 6.32 21.94 -12.39
N SER A 693 6.07 20.63 -12.39
CA SER A 693 5.20 20.00 -11.39
C SER A 693 5.76 20.13 -9.97
N TYR A 694 7.04 19.81 -9.76
CA TYR A 694 7.61 19.88 -8.41
C TYR A 694 7.67 21.32 -7.87
N PRO A 695 8.22 22.32 -8.59
CA PRO A 695 8.25 23.70 -8.12
C PRO A 695 6.87 24.28 -7.78
N THR A 696 5.86 24.04 -8.63
CA THR A 696 4.49 24.51 -8.36
C THR A 696 3.85 23.75 -7.20
N ARG A 697 4.18 22.46 -7.03
CA ARG A 697 3.70 21.68 -5.89
C ARG A 697 4.31 22.09 -4.56
N LEU A 698 5.48 22.74 -4.51
CA LEU A 698 6.10 23.19 -3.25
C LEU A 698 5.21 24.14 -2.43
N GLY A 699 4.20 24.79 -3.04
CA GLY A 699 3.17 25.53 -2.30
C GLY A 699 2.19 24.66 -1.51
N HIS A 700 2.07 23.39 -1.86
CA HIS A 700 1.11 22.45 -1.30
C HIS A 700 1.79 21.28 -0.56
N SER A 701 2.95 20.82 -1.03
CA SER A 701 3.64 19.67 -0.47
C SER A 701 5.11 19.63 -0.88
N TRP A 702 5.95 19.12 0.01
CA TRP A 702 7.36 18.86 -0.28
C TRP A 702 7.58 17.56 -1.11
N LEU A 703 6.55 16.73 -1.29
CA LEU A 703 6.62 15.51 -2.09
C LEU A 703 6.37 15.80 -3.59
N PRO A 704 7.13 15.22 -4.53
CA PRO A 704 6.87 15.32 -5.96
C PRO A 704 5.50 14.78 -6.36
N ASP A 705 4.82 15.40 -7.34
CA ASP A 705 3.57 14.89 -7.91
C ASP A 705 3.80 13.67 -8.80
N PRO A 706 3.32 12.47 -8.41
CA PRO A 706 3.45 11.28 -9.26
C PRO A 706 2.70 11.42 -10.60
N MET A 707 1.73 12.34 -10.68
CA MET A 707 0.96 12.64 -11.89
C MET A 707 1.55 13.82 -12.69
N PHE A 708 2.64 14.43 -12.23
CA PHE A 708 3.30 15.57 -12.86
C PHE A 708 2.35 16.75 -13.14
N ARG A 709 1.39 17.00 -12.24
CA ARG A 709 0.46 18.14 -12.34
C ARG A 709 1.16 19.45 -12.07
N ILE A 710 0.78 20.49 -12.81
CA ILE A 710 1.24 21.87 -12.60
C ILE A 710 0.11 22.64 -11.92
N TYR A 711 0.42 23.30 -10.81
CA TYR A 711 -0.55 24.06 -10.02
C TYR A 711 -0.54 25.53 -10.46
N VAL A 712 -1.65 26.02 -11.01
CA VAL A 712 -1.78 27.37 -11.58
C VAL A 712 -1.64 28.44 -10.49
N ASN A 713 -2.19 28.20 -9.30
CA ASN A 713 -2.09 29.14 -8.18
C ASN A 713 -0.63 29.42 -7.77
N ASP A 714 0.22 28.39 -7.84
CA ASP A 714 1.63 28.44 -7.46
C ASP A 714 2.59 28.52 -8.67
N ILE A 715 2.08 28.86 -9.86
CA ILE A 715 2.88 28.90 -11.10
C ILE A 715 4.09 29.84 -11.02
N HIS A 716 4.00 30.90 -10.22
CA HIS A 716 5.09 31.85 -9.98
C HIS A 716 6.33 31.19 -9.35
N LYS A 717 6.18 30.02 -8.70
CA LYS A 717 7.30 29.23 -8.14
C LYS A 717 8.08 28.43 -9.19
N ALA A 718 7.54 28.27 -10.40
CA ALA A 718 8.23 27.59 -11.50
C ALA A 718 9.25 28.49 -12.24
N LYS A 719 9.36 29.76 -11.83
CA LYS A 719 10.35 30.70 -12.37
C LYS A 719 11.78 30.25 -12.05
N HIS A 720 12.72 30.53 -12.96
CA HIS A 720 14.13 30.18 -12.78
C HIS A 720 15.06 31.40 -12.87
N GLY A 721 16.29 31.25 -12.39
CA GLY A 721 17.25 32.35 -12.26
C GLY A 721 17.65 32.98 -13.60
N SER A 722 17.49 32.24 -14.69
CA SER A 722 17.83 32.68 -16.06
C SER A 722 16.64 33.23 -16.86
N ASP A 723 15.53 33.57 -16.19
CA ASP A 723 14.39 34.27 -16.79
C ASP A 723 14.76 35.70 -17.23
N THR A 724 13.99 36.29 -18.15
CA THR A 724 14.10 37.72 -18.48
C THR A 724 13.68 38.67 -17.35
N GLY A 725 12.99 38.16 -16.33
CA GLY A 725 12.42 38.96 -15.25
C GLY A 725 11.26 39.88 -15.68
N ILE A 726 10.69 39.68 -16.87
CA ILE A 726 9.48 40.41 -17.33
C ILE A 726 8.28 40.07 -16.44
N PHE A 727 8.11 38.80 -16.08
CA PHE A 727 7.34 38.45 -14.90
C PHE A 727 8.20 38.65 -13.65
N ASP A 728 7.71 39.44 -12.71
CA ASP A 728 8.32 39.55 -11.38
C ASP A 728 8.10 38.26 -10.56
N PHE A 729 8.61 38.23 -9.33
CA PHE A 729 8.57 37.05 -8.47
C PHE A 729 7.14 36.58 -8.16
N ASP A 730 6.18 37.50 -8.14
CA ASP A 730 4.76 37.23 -7.85
C ASP A 730 3.96 36.96 -9.13
N GLY A 731 4.61 36.95 -10.30
CA GLY A 731 3.98 36.71 -11.60
C GLY A 731 3.31 37.94 -12.22
N ASN A 732 3.59 39.15 -11.75
CA ASN A 732 3.10 40.39 -12.38
C ASN A 732 3.98 40.80 -13.56
N PHE A 733 3.35 41.42 -14.57
CA PHE A 733 4.02 41.87 -15.78
C PHE A 733 4.68 43.24 -15.60
N SER A 734 6.01 43.28 -15.75
CA SER A 734 6.81 44.51 -15.71
C SER A 734 6.88 45.16 -17.09
N HIS A 735 6.05 46.19 -17.28
CA HIS A 735 6.06 47.02 -18.48
C HIS A 735 7.43 47.65 -18.74
N GLU A 736 8.08 48.15 -17.69
CA GLU A 736 9.39 48.79 -17.80
C GLU A 736 10.46 47.83 -18.33
N ARG A 737 10.55 46.62 -17.79
CA ARG A 737 11.52 45.61 -18.26
C ARG A 737 11.23 45.14 -19.67
N PHE A 738 9.95 45.00 -20.02
CA PHE A 738 9.53 44.68 -21.39
C PHE A 738 9.97 45.77 -22.38
N GLU A 739 9.75 47.05 -22.05
CA GLU A 739 10.20 48.18 -22.87
C GLU A 739 11.74 48.24 -22.98
N GLN A 740 12.45 48.04 -21.87
CA GLN A 740 13.91 48.01 -21.84
C GLN A 740 14.50 46.88 -22.67
N MET A 741 13.83 45.72 -22.74
CA MET A 741 14.24 44.61 -23.60
C MET A 741 14.30 45.04 -25.06
N PHE A 742 13.22 45.65 -25.58
CA PHE A 742 13.20 46.13 -26.98
C PHE A 742 14.19 47.26 -27.20
N GLN A 743 14.31 48.22 -26.28
CA GLN A 743 15.30 49.30 -26.41
C GLN A 743 16.75 48.79 -26.51
N ARG A 744 17.04 47.64 -25.90
CA ARG A 744 18.38 47.06 -25.83
C ARG A 744 18.67 46.06 -26.94
N PHE A 745 17.67 45.30 -27.39
CA PHE A 745 17.86 44.15 -28.27
C PHE A 745 17.19 44.28 -29.63
N ASP A 746 16.28 45.23 -29.88
CA ASP A 746 15.75 45.49 -31.23
C ASP A 746 16.84 46.13 -32.09
N THR A 747 17.67 45.29 -32.73
CA THR A 747 18.79 45.76 -33.55
C THR A 747 18.36 46.16 -34.95
N SER A 748 17.20 45.68 -35.43
CA SER A 748 16.64 46.07 -36.73
C SER A 748 16.00 47.45 -36.69
N GLY A 749 15.53 47.90 -35.52
CA GLY A 749 14.80 49.17 -35.34
C GLY A 749 13.39 49.13 -35.90
N GLU A 750 12.88 47.93 -36.21
CA GLU A 750 11.56 47.71 -36.85
C GLU A 750 10.45 47.46 -35.82
N GLY A 751 10.73 47.58 -34.52
CA GLY A 751 9.77 47.34 -33.45
C GLY A 751 9.57 45.84 -33.18
N GLY A 752 10.61 45.03 -33.35
CA GLY A 752 10.58 43.58 -33.24
C GLY A 752 11.93 42.97 -32.86
N LEU A 753 11.96 41.68 -32.52
CA LEU A 753 13.18 40.95 -32.20
C LEU A 753 13.44 39.90 -33.28
N THR A 754 14.66 39.89 -33.83
CA THR A 754 15.13 38.85 -34.74
C THR A 754 15.59 37.61 -33.96
N ALA A 755 15.83 36.49 -34.65
CA ALA A 755 16.40 35.28 -34.04
C ALA A 755 17.76 35.57 -33.34
N ASP A 756 18.60 36.40 -33.97
CA ASP A 756 19.89 36.81 -33.42
C ASP A 756 19.74 37.64 -32.14
N ASP A 757 18.71 38.50 -32.09
CA ASP A 757 18.41 39.31 -30.91
C ASP A 757 17.93 38.43 -29.75
N LEU A 758 17.07 37.45 -30.02
CA LEU A 758 16.62 36.46 -29.02
C LEU A 758 17.79 35.58 -28.53
N TRP A 759 18.71 35.19 -29.42
CA TRP A 759 19.91 34.45 -29.02
C TRP A 759 20.84 35.27 -28.12
N ARG A 760 21.03 36.55 -28.43
CA ARG A 760 21.81 37.49 -27.59
C ARG A 760 21.15 37.74 -26.24
N LEU A 761 19.81 37.84 -26.22
CA LEU A 761 19.02 37.96 -25.00
C LEU A 761 19.21 36.73 -24.11
N TRP A 762 18.98 35.52 -24.67
CA TRP A 762 19.20 34.26 -23.97
C TRP A 762 20.61 34.15 -23.40
N ALA A 763 21.64 34.44 -24.21
CA ALA A 763 23.03 34.37 -23.78
C ALA A 763 23.35 35.33 -22.62
N LYS A 764 22.69 36.49 -22.57
CA LYS A 764 22.88 37.53 -21.55
C LYS A 764 22.19 37.19 -20.23
N ASP A 765 21.05 36.49 -20.23
CA ASP A 765 20.28 36.18 -19.02
C ASP A 765 20.72 34.89 -18.30
N ARG A 766 21.74 34.18 -18.81
CA ARG A 766 22.27 32.96 -18.17
C ARG A 766 22.94 33.24 -16.82
N CYS A 767 22.38 32.71 -15.74
CA CYS A 767 22.98 32.73 -14.41
C CYS A 767 23.95 31.56 -14.19
N ALA A 768 25.13 31.81 -13.61
CA ALA A 768 26.20 30.82 -13.48
C ALA A 768 25.79 29.52 -12.73
N ALA A 769 24.89 29.63 -11.75
CA ALA A 769 24.41 28.51 -10.94
C ALA A 769 23.03 27.98 -11.39
N ASP A 770 22.64 28.19 -12.65
CA ASP A 770 21.34 27.76 -13.17
C ASP A 770 21.39 27.07 -14.56
N PRO A 771 22.11 25.93 -14.71
CA PRO A 771 22.17 25.23 -16.00
C PRO A 771 20.82 24.71 -16.51
N ALA A 772 19.90 24.39 -15.59
CA ALA A 772 18.55 23.97 -15.92
C ALA A 772 17.74 25.13 -16.52
N GLY A 773 17.76 26.31 -15.88
CA GLY A 773 17.13 27.51 -16.42
C GLY A 773 17.70 27.98 -17.76
N TRP A 774 18.98 27.71 -18.07
CA TRP A 774 19.51 27.97 -19.42
C TRP A 774 18.77 27.16 -20.48
N THR A 775 18.51 25.89 -20.18
CA THR A 775 17.84 24.98 -21.11
C THR A 775 16.37 25.36 -21.27
N PHE A 776 15.69 25.73 -20.18
CA PHE A 776 14.30 26.19 -20.22
C PHE A 776 14.15 27.50 -20.97
N ALA A 777 14.95 28.52 -20.65
CA ALA A 777 14.92 29.80 -21.35
C ALA A 777 15.18 29.65 -22.86
N PHE A 778 16.07 28.74 -23.27
CA PHE A 778 16.30 28.44 -24.68
C PHE A 778 15.04 27.87 -25.35
N MET A 779 14.41 26.89 -24.71
CA MET A 779 13.19 26.25 -25.22
C MET A 779 12.01 27.23 -25.29
N GLU A 780 11.86 28.12 -24.30
CA GLU A 780 10.83 29.17 -24.28
C GLU A 780 10.99 30.14 -25.45
N TRP A 781 12.20 30.68 -25.65
CA TRP A 781 12.47 31.63 -26.72
C TRP A 781 12.37 31.01 -28.10
N TRP A 782 12.84 29.77 -28.26
CA TRP A 782 12.65 29.00 -29.47
C TRP A 782 11.16 28.82 -29.79
N THR A 783 10.39 28.35 -28.81
CA THR A 783 8.95 28.08 -28.99
C THR A 783 8.22 29.36 -29.37
N THR A 784 8.55 30.47 -28.69
CA THR A 784 8.03 31.81 -28.96
C THR A 784 8.37 32.26 -30.37
N TYR A 785 9.62 32.11 -30.81
CA TYR A 785 10.06 32.47 -32.16
C TYR A 785 9.31 31.66 -33.23
N VAL A 786 9.23 30.34 -33.07
CA VAL A 786 8.51 29.46 -34.01
C VAL A 786 7.03 29.85 -34.10
N LEU A 787 6.41 30.21 -32.98
CA LEU A 787 5.00 30.56 -32.91
C LEU A 787 4.69 31.95 -33.50
N LEU A 788 5.56 32.93 -33.25
CA LEU A 788 5.28 34.34 -33.51
C LEU A 788 5.96 34.95 -34.72
N GLN A 789 7.05 34.36 -35.23
CA GLN A 789 7.81 35.01 -36.28
C GLN A 789 6.98 35.18 -37.56
N GLU A 790 7.03 36.40 -38.10
CA GLU A 790 6.61 36.75 -39.45
C GLU A 790 7.84 37.32 -40.16
N ASP A 791 8.25 36.69 -41.27
CA ASP A 791 9.43 37.06 -42.04
C ASP A 791 10.73 37.18 -41.19
N GLY A 792 10.88 36.31 -40.18
CA GLY A 792 12.05 36.28 -39.30
C GLY A 792 12.03 37.31 -38.17
N LEU A 793 10.94 38.06 -38.00
CA LEU A 793 10.78 39.11 -37.00
C LEU A 793 9.64 38.77 -36.03
N VAL A 794 9.90 38.84 -34.73
CA VAL A 794 8.88 38.74 -33.67
C VAL A 794 8.46 40.16 -33.27
N LYS A 795 7.27 40.58 -33.70
CA LYS A 795 6.73 41.92 -33.42
C LYS A 795 6.45 42.11 -31.94
N LYS A 796 6.70 43.33 -31.46
CA LYS A 796 6.52 43.70 -30.05
C LYS A 796 5.12 43.46 -29.51
N ASP A 797 4.09 43.81 -30.28
CA ASP A 797 2.70 43.68 -29.85
C ASP A 797 2.28 42.20 -29.75
N ASP A 798 2.75 41.34 -30.66
CA ASP A 798 2.47 39.90 -30.62
C ASP A 798 3.19 39.21 -29.45
N LEU A 799 4.44 39.62 -29.16
CA LEU A 799 5.15 39.15 -27.97
C LEU A 799 4.47 39.60 -26.67
N ARG A 800 3.92 40.82 -26.64
CA ARG A 800 3.14 41.31 -25.50
C ARG A 800 1.87 40.48 -25.28
N ALA A 801 1.16 40.16 -26.36
CA ALA A 801 -0.02 39.30 -26.33
C ALA A 801 0.32 37.85 -25.91
N CYS A 802 1.56 37.40 -26.15
CA CYS A 802 2.05 36.12 -25.60
C CYS A 802 2.14 36.19 -24.08
N TYR A 803 2.75 37.25 -23.54
CA TYR A 803 2.90 37.43 -22.08
C TYR A 803 1.57 37.60 -21.34
N ASP A 804 0.54 38.19 -21.97
CA ASP A 804 -0.78 38.33 -21.33
C ASP A 804 -1.74 37.14 -21.54
N GLY A 805 -1.30 36.13 -22.31
CA GLY A 805 -2.04 34.89 -22.59
C GLY A 805 -3.13 35.00 -23.67
N SER A 806 -3.44 36.20 -24.16
CA SER A 806 -4.51 36.42 -25.14
C SER A 806 -4.17 35.84 -26.53
N LEU A 807 -2.88 35.77 -26.85
CA LEU A 807 -2.37 35.26 -28.12
C LEU A 807 -2.81 33.81 -28.38
N PHE A 808 -2.72 32.93 -27.38
CA PHE A 808 -3.00 31.50 -27.56
C PHE A 808 -4.44 31.25 -28.00
N TRP A 809 -5.38 31.97 -27.38
CA TRP A 809 -6.78 31.97 -27.75
C TRP A 809 -7.03 32.56 -29.13
N LYS A 810 -6.33 33.65 -29.50
CA LYS A 810 -6.39 34.23 -30.85
C LYS A 810 -5.96 33.20 -31.91
N ILE A 811 -4.81 32.55 -31.73
CA ILE A 811 -4.28 31.55 -32.66
C ILE A 811 -5.23 30.35 -32.77
N LYS A 812 -5.70 29.80 -31.64
CA LYS A 812 -6.67 28.70 -31.63
C LYS A 812 -7.94 29.07 -32.42
N ASN A 813 -8.52 30.24 -32.15
CA ASN A 813 -9.75 30.70 -32.81
C ASN A 813 -9.56 30.93 -34.31
N GLU A 814 -8.44 31.51 -34.73
CA GLU A 814 -8.09 31.69 -36.15
C GLU A 814 -7.97 30.33 -36.86
N ARG A 815 -7.40 29.33 -36.19
CA ARG A 815 -7.27 27.96 -36.71
C ARG A 815 -8.61 27.25 -36.81
N THR A 816 -9.46 27.32 -35.79
CA THR A 816 -10.81 26.74 -35.82
C THR A 816 -11.69 27.39 -36.89
N LYS A 817 -11.54 28.70 -37.15
CA LYS A 817 -12.22 29.39 -38.27
C LYS A 817 -11.65 29.01 -39.64
N SER A 818 -10.35 28.73 -39.71
CA SER A 818 -9.66 28.32 -40.94
C SER A 818 -9.90 26.86 -41.32
N ASP A 819 -10.54 26.04 -40.48
CA ASP A 819 -11.00 24.69 -40.87
C ASP A 819 -12.00 24.69 -42.06
N ALA A 820 -12.47 25.87 -42.46
CA ALA A 820 -13.27 26.10 -43.66
C ALA A 820 -12.46 26.47 -44.94
N CYS A 821 -11.14 26.68 -44.89
CA CYS A 821 -10.34 27.04 -46.07
C CYS A 821 -8.91 26.44 -46.04
N ILE A 822 -8.48 25.88 -47.17
CA ILE A 822 -7.25 25.11 -47.34
C ILE A 822 -6.03 26.05 -47.40
N ASP A 823 -5.44 26.37 -46.23
CA ASP A 823 -3.99 26.56 -46.07
C ASP A 823 -3.63 26.61 -44.57
N ARG A 824 -3.03 25.54 -44.03
CA ARG A 824 -2.66 25.46 -42.60
C ARG A 824 -1.16 25.75 -42.42
N LYS A 825 -0.81 26.85 -41.74
CA LYS A 825 0.52 27.02 -41.15
C LYS A 825 0.68 25.95 -40.05
N SER A 826 1.54 24.95 -40.28
CA SER A 826 1.84 23.89 -39.30
C SER A 826 3.25 24.06 -38.79
N PHE A 827 3.49 23.89 -37.49
CA PHE A 827 4.82 24.07 -36.91
C PHE A 827 5.46 22.69 -36.72
N SER A 828 6.22 22.25 -37.73
CA SER A 828 6.95 20.97 -37.78
C SER A 828 8.46 21.19 -37.66
N MET A 829 9.20 20.19 -37.19
CA MET A 829 10.68 20.15 -37.22
C MET A 829 11.28 20.49 -38.60
N ARG A 830 10.55 20.23 -39.69
CA ARG A 830 10.93 20.62 -41.06
C ARG A 830 10.97 22.14 -41.27
N ASN A 831 10.06 22.90 -40.66
CA ASN A 831 10.00 24.36 -40.79
C ASN A 831 11.08 25.03 -39.94
N PHE A 832 11.54 24.35 -38.88
CA PHE A 832 12.62 24.79 -38.03
C PHE A 832 13.99 24.73 -38.75
N PHE A 833 14.33 23.63 -39.44
CA PHE A 833 15.56 23.57 -40.25
C PHE A 833 15.52 24.44 -41.52
N ALA A 834 14.35 24.97 -41.88
CA ALA A 834 14.21 25.93 -42.97
C ALA A 834 14.35 27.40 -42.52
N SER A 835 14.33 27.65 -41.20
CA SER A 835 14.42 28.99 -40.58
C SER A 835 15.78 29.28 -39.92
N ILE A 836 16.74 28.35 -40.00
CA ILE A 836 18.14 28.52 -39.57
C ILE A 836 19.03 28.71 -40.78
#